data_AF-A0A928HIJ2-F1
#
_entry.id   AF-A0A928HIJ2-F1
#
_cell.length_a   1.000
_cell.length_b   1.000
_cell.length_c   1.000
_cell.angle_alpha   90.00
_cell.angle_beta   90.00
_cell.angle_gamma   90.00
#
_symmetry.space_group_name_H-M   'P 1'
#
loop_
_entity.id
_entity.type
_entity.pdbx_description
1 polymer ?
#
loop_
_entity_poly.entity_id
_entity_poly.type
_entity_poly.pdbx_seq_one_letter_code
_entity_poly.pdbx_strand_id
1 'polypeptide(L)'
;MKKIFAFFLLLGVLAVPLCASDWDTTGKGGRGGQLSPEIAEKAWMEFPAYQPGTDAGVLLTMDWVVIDAMAHPETRQKTAARLAALLGDPKTTPQAKKFICAKLYQIGTEAEIPAVIPLLSDADSVDDARLFLERIGTESARQALREAAETLSGRPFIGVVNSLSLLQDGPAFAKIVSLTASGDPEVVRAAWRALGNYGSEEAGRFFLERLTAERKANIWLESAAVRCAILLRENGNVTLSEAVLDQLTCTFRSLAGRKAGWKARWDLFPSALKNDMAQEWIDSEDPVKKNLALSLLAPKLEAERENKPMEIWFREMMGQNEMLAREAEIWFASQPKEKVGPFLLGKMKAEKVPSVKIVDLLAKLKFYDAIDPLVELAKQKDPECWSVALRGLRGVCDPDEFDLRRMLRLYLEVQDPVQKDLVSRTTAAIAEKNPNAETRADVLLVLIDAEPEKDSAEFQIQVLPLLGRLGTAKVFALVEKSMNSENADIQEAAWLALCNWPNAEHAALLWKRAETGDPAALRAFIRVITIPSERPAAEVFADLKRAFEKAVVPEDRLLAVERAKAVRTLEIVQWLAEMLDDEVLAQTACVSIVELAHHRFLRQPNKAVFDPILQKVKDVSQSEEIRQRAEKARLGM
;
A
#
# COMPACT_ATOMS: atom_id res chain seq x y z
N MET A 1 13.76 71.22 -60.20
CA MET A 1 12.44 71.80 -59.86
C MET A 1 11.43 70.67 -59.75
N LYS A 2 10.75 70.58 -58.59
CA LYS A 2 9.39 70.05 -58.36
C LYS A 2 8.98 68.66 -58.91
N LYS A 3 8.58 67.81 -57.93
CA LYS A 3 7.38 66.92 -57.92
C LYS A 3 7.44 65.67 -58.83
N ILE A 4 6.85 64.49 -58.55
CA ILE A 4 6.10 63.84 -57.45
C ILE A 4 5.82 62.39 -57.96
N PHE A 5 5.80 61.38 -57.06
CA PHE A 5 5.13 60.05 -57.14
C PHE A 5 5.49 59.09 -58.31
N ALA A 6 5.43 57.75 -58.20
CA ALA A 6 5.25 56.75 -57.15
C ALA A 6 5.49 55.38 -57.82
N PHE A 7 5.99 54.37 -57.09
CA PHE A 7 5.55 52.98 -57.26
C PHE A 7 6.05 52.12 -56.08
N PHE A 8 5.12 51.43 -55.44
CA PHE A 8 5.32 50.43 -54.39
C PHE A 8 5.60 49.08 -55.06
N LEU A 9 6.61 48.33 -54.61
CA LEU A 9 6.44 46.92 -54.22
C LEU A 9 7.70 46.30 -53.58
N LEU A 10 7.45 45.62 -52.45
CA LEU A 10 7.96 44.31 -52.03
C LEU A 10 9.29 44.14 -51.24
N LEU A 11 9.09 43.71 -49.99
CA LEU A 11 9.80 42.67 -49.21
C LEU A 11 11.29 42.88 -48.86
N GLY A 12 11.53 43.25 -47.59
CA GLY A 12 12.83 43.16 -46.93
C GLY A 12 12.68 43.22 -45.41
N VAL A 13 13.06 42.14 -44.73
CA VAL A 13 13.10 41.95 -43.27
C VAL A 13 13.87 43.09 -42.58
N LEU A 14 13.26 43.72 -41.59
CA LEU A 14 13.95 44.53 -40.59
C LEU A 14 13.49 44.07 -39.20
N ALA A 15 14.45 43.63 -38.41
CA ALA A 15 14.29 43.28 -37.00
C ALA A 15 13.73 44.47 -36.23
N VAL A 16 12.56 44.28 -35.61
CA VAL A 16 12.03 45.20 -34.60
C VAL A 16 12.76 44.91 -33.29
N PRO A 17 13.35 45.91 -32.60
CA PRO A 17 13.86 45.69 -31.25
C PRO A 17 12.65 45.45 -30.34
N LEU A 18 12.55 44.24 -29.80
CA LEU A 18 11.62 43.94 -28.71
C LEU A 18 11.95 44.90 -27.55
N CYS A 19 11.02 45.80 -27.24
CA CYS A 19 10.96 46.43 -25.93
C CYS A 19 10.93 45.30 -24.89
N ALA A 20 11.88 45.34 -23.96
CA ALA A 20 11.96 44.42 -22.84
C ALA A 20 10.64 44.41 -22.07
N SER A 21 9.85 43.35 -22.25
CA SER A 21 8.68 43.06 -21.46
C SER A 21 9.12 42.38 -20.17
N ASP A 22 9.08 43.12 -19.06
CA ASP A 22 8.73 42.68 -17.70
C ASP A 22 9.23 41.30 -17.25
N TRP A 23 10.56 41.13 -17.22
CA TRP A 23 11.24 40.05 -16.50
C TRP A 23 11.60 40.44 -15.04
N ASP A 24 10.93 41.45 -14.46
CA ASP A 24 11.09 41.84 -13.05
C ASP A 24 10.30 40.95 -12.05
N THR A 25 9.66 39.87 -12.52
CA THR A 25 8.78 39.04 -11.69
C THR A 25 9.36 37.74 -11.15
N THR A 26 10.65 37.40 -11.37
CA THR A 26 11.24 36.21 -10.73
C THR A 26 12.70 36.41 -10.30
N GLY A 27 12.91 36.67 -9.00
CA GLY A 27 14.03 36.02 -8.30
C GLY A 27 15.25 36.85 -7.91
N LYS A 28 15.14 38.17 -7.69
CA LYS A 28 16.00 38.91 -6.72
C LYS A 28 15.10 39.70 -5.77
N GLY A 29 15.40 39.63 -4.48
CA GLY A 29 14.56 40.05 -3.34
C GLY A 29 13.67 41.26 -3.56
N GLY A 30 12.36 41.02 -3.60
CA GLY A 30 11.35 42.07 -3.68
C GLY A 30 11.49 43.05 -2.52
N ARG A 31 11.67 44.34 -2.86
CA ARG A 31 11.68 45.51 -1.96
C ARG A 31 12.29 45.28 -0.57
N GLY A 32 13.47 44.66 -0.51
CA GLY A 32 14.38 44.94 0.59
C GLY A 32 14.89 46.37 0.47
N GLY A 33 14.17 47.36 1.03
CA GLY A 33 14.79 48.64 1.39
C GLY A 33 14.08 49.97 1.07
N GLN A 34 12.88 50.02 0.48
CA GLN A 34 12.16 51.32 0.31
C GLN A 34 10.64 51.20 0.53
N LEU A 35 10.24 50.99 1.78
CA LEU A 35 8.89 51.32 2.24
C LEU A 35 8.86 52.81 2.58
N SER A 36 8.23 53.65 1.73
CA SER A 36 8.12 55.09 2.05
C SER A 36 7.12 55.32 3.20
N PRO A 37 7.30 56.36 4.03
CA PRO A 37 6.37 56.67 5.12
C PRO A 37 4.91 56.82 4.65
N GLU A 38 4.69 57.36 3.46
CA GLU A 38 3.35 57.56 2.88
C GLU A 38 2.67 56.23 2.52
N ILE A 39 3.43 55.28 1.97
CA ILE A 39 2.93 53.94 1.63
C ILE A 39 2.60 53.16 2.92
N ALA A 40 3.48 53.25 3.93
CA ALA A 40 3.24 52.64 5.23
C ALA A 40 1.97 53.21 5.89
N GLU A 41 1.83 54.53 5.94
CA GLU A 41 0.69 55.19 6.58
C GLU A 41 -0.63 54.90 5.87
N LYS A 42 -0.61 54.85 4.52
CA LYS A 42 -1.77 54.40 3.75
C LYS A 42 -2.19 52.98 4.12
N ALA A 43 -1.22 52.06 4.21
CA ALA A 43 -1.52 50.68 4.59
C ALA A 43 -2.12 50.58 6.01
N TRP A 44 -1.64 51.36 6.97
CA TRP A 44 -2.21 51.42 8.32
C TRP A 44 -3.68 51.84 8.35
N MET A 45 -4.11 52.71 7.43
CA MET A 45 -5.50 53.17 7.34
C MET A 45 -6.41 52.15 6.65
N GLU A 46 -5.92 51.46 5.64
CA GLU A 46 -6.72 50.52 4.82
C GLU A 46 -6.79 49.12 5.44
N PHE A 47 -5.71 48.67 6.08
CA PHE A 47 -5.55 47.33 6.64
C PHE A 47 -6.69 46.88 7.58
N PRO A 48 -7.20 47.71 8.52
CA PRO A 48 -8.26 47.28 9.43
C PRO A 48 -9.51 46.75 8.71
N ALA A 49 -9.81 47.27 7.51
CA ALA A 49 -10.98 46.91 6.71
C ALA A 49 -10.75 45.69 5.78
N TYR A 50 -9.57 45.06 5.82
CA TYR A 50 -9.22 43.97 4.91
C TYR A 50 -10.19 42.78 4.98
N GLN A 51 -10.56 42.21 3.82
CA GLN A 51 -11.39 41.01 3.74
C GLN A 51 -10.76 39.95 2.83
N PRO A 52 -10.95 38.65 3.11
CA PRO A 52 -10.51 37.59 2.20
C PRO A 52 -11.07 37.80 0.79
N GLY A 53 -10.21 37.67 -0.23
CA GLY A 53 -10.58 37.85 -1.63
C GLY A 53 -10.40 39.27 -2.17
N THR A 54 -10.07 40.27 -1.32
CA THR A 54 -9.59 41.58 -1.78
C THR A 54 -8.08 41.57 -2.02
N ASP A 55 -7.54 42.65 -2.59
CA ASP A 55 -6.09 42.78 -2.83
C ASP A 55 -5.29 42.56 -1.53
N ALA A 56 -4.41 41.55 -1.54
CA ALA A 56 -3.56 41.19 -0.41
C ALA A 56 -2.31 42.09 -0.30
N GLY A 57 -2.09 43.03 -1.23
CA GLY A 57 -0.96 43.96 -1.22
C GLY A 57 -0.86 44.78 0.07
N VAL A 58 -1.99 45.09 0.72
CA VAL A 58 -2.02 45.77 2.02
C VAL A 58 -1.44 44.89 3.13
N LEU A 59 -1.69 43.58 3.13
CA LEU A 59 -1.10 42.65 4.10
C LEU A 59 0.41 42.53 3.91
N LEU A 60 0.86 42.43 2.66
CA LEU A 60 2.29 42.37 2.34
C LEU A 60 3.00 43.65 2.79
N THR A 61 2.37 44.81 2.61
CA THR A 61 2.93 46.09 3.06
C THR A 61 3.01 46.14 4.59
N MET A 62 1.98 45.65 5.29
CA MET A 62 2.01 45.53 6.75
C MET A 62 3.06 44.52 7.25
N ASP A 63 3.37 43.46 6.48
CA ASP A 63 4.49 42.56 6.79
C ASP A 63 5.82 43.32 6.79
N TRP A 64 6.07 44.14 5.76
CA TRP A 64 7.27 44.96 5.68
C TRP A 64 7.36 45.99 6.80
N VAL A 65 6.25 46.65 7.16
CA VAL A 65 6.19 47.56 8.32
C VAL A 65 6.68 46.86 9.60
N VAL A 66 6.22 45.63 9.82
CA VAL A 66 6.58 44.84 11.01
C VAL A 66 8.04 44.39 10.95
N ILE A 67 8.52 43.94 9.78
CA ILE A 67 9.92 43.54 9.56
C ILE A 67 10.86 44.72 9.83
N ASP A 68 10.58 45.89 9.27
CA ASP A 68 11.40 47.09 9.47
C ASP A 68 11.40 47.53 10.94
N ALA A 69 10.26 47.42 11.62
CA ALA A 69 10.13 47.78 13.03
C ALA A 69 10.98 46.89 13.96
N MET A 70 11.28 45.64 13.57
CA MET A 70 12.12 44.73 14.35
C MET A 70 13.57 45.21 14.52
N ALA A 71 14.04 46.12 13.65
CA ALA A 71 15.43 46.59 13.66
C ALA A 71 15.81 47.32 14.97
N HIS A 72 14.85 48.00 15.63
CA HIS A 72 15.12 48.75 16.87
C HIS A 72 14.03 48.49 17.93
N PRO A 73 14.40 48.37 19.22
CA PRO A 73 13.43 48.12 20.29
C PRO A 73 12.30 49.17 20.40
N GLU A 74 12.62 50.46 20.19
CA GLU A 74 11.66 51.55 20.30
C GLU A 74 10.61 51.52 19.17
N THR A 75 11.05 51.28 17.92
CA THR A 75 10.15 51.16 16.77
C THR A 75 9.29 49.91 16.88
N ARG A 76 9.87 48.80 17.35
CA ARG A 76 9.15 47.56 17.62
C ARG A 76 8.02 47.79 18.62
N GLN A 77 8.30 48.45 19.74
CA GLN A 77 7.30 48.75 20.77
C GLN A 77 6.19 49.67 20.25
N LYS A 78 6.55 50.74 19.54
CA LYS A 78 5.56 51.67 18.94
C LYS A 78 4.64 50.95 17.93
N THR A 79 5.23 50.11 17.07
CA THR A 79 4.47 49.34 16.08
C THR A 79 3.56 48.31 16.75
N ALA A 80 4.03 47.61 17.78
CA ALA A 80 3.21 46.67 18.55
C ALA A 80 2.03 47.38 19.24
N ALA A 81 2.27 48.52 19.90
CA ALA A 81 1.22 49.31 20.52
C ALA A 81 0.18 49.82 19.49
N ARG A 82 0.63 50.24 18.30
CA ARG A 82 -0.26 50.67 17.21
C ARG A 82 -1.11 49.51 16.67
N LEU A 83 -0.52 48.33 16.48
CA LEU A 83 -1.27 47.12 16.11
C LEU A 83 -2.31 46.76 17.19
N ALA A 84 -1.92 46.77 18.46
CA ALA A 84 -2.79 46.43 19.57
C ALA A 84 -3.99 47.38 19.70
N ALA A 85 -3.78 48.68 19.45
CA ALA A 85 -4.86 49.66 19.45
C ALA A 85 -5.96 49.35 18.41
N LEU A 86 -5.60 48.75 17.27
CA LEU A 86 -6.57 48.38 16.22
C LEU A 86 -7.48 47.21 16.62
N LEU A 87 -7.07 46.35 17.57
CA LEU A 87 -7.87 45.19 17.98
C LEU A 87 -9.22 45.58 18.59
N GLY A 88 -9.26 46.74 19.27
CA GLY A 88 -10.48 47.30 19.88
C GLY A 88 -11.30 48.18 18.94
N ASP A 89 -10.84 48.47 17.72
CA ASP A 89 -11.59 49.28 16.77
C ASP A 89 -12.72 48.44 16.12
N PRO A 90 -13.99 48.87 16.18
CA PRO A 90 -15.11 48.18 15.54
C PRO A 90 -14.95 47.98 14.02
N LYS A 91 -14.11 48.79 13.35
CA LYS A 91 -13.84 48.66 11.91
C LYS A 91 -12.88 47.52 11.58
N THR A 92 -12.15 47.00 12.55
CA THR A 92 -11.16 45.95 12.34
C THR A 92 -11.85 44.61 12.12
N THR A 93 -11.74 44.08 10.90
CA THR A 93 -12.38 42.82 10.51
C THR A 93 -11.78 41.62 11.26
N PRO A 94 -12.48 40.48 11.37
CA PRO A 94 -11.93 39.27 11.98
C PRO A 94 -10.61 38.81 11.33
N GLN A 95 -10.49 38.95 10.01
CA GLN A 95 -9.27 38.59 9.29
C GLN A 95 -8.11 39.55 9.61
N ALA A 96 -8.38 40.85 9.73
CA ALA A 96 -7.37 41.81 10.17
C ALA A 96 -6.94 41.54 11.63
N LYS A 97 -7.87 41.18 12.53
CA LYS A 97 -7.54 40.78 13.91
C LYS A 97 -6.63 39.55 13.97
N LYS A 98 -6.93 38.50 13.19
CA LYS A 98 -6.04 37.32 13.05
C LYS A 98 -4.63 37.71 12.61
N PHE A 99 -4.52 38.55 11.58
CA PHE A 99 -3.24 39.06 11.12
C PHE A 99 -2.52 39.86 12.21
N ILE A 100 -3.22 40.76 12.90
CA ILE A 100 -2.66 41.53 14.02
C ILE A 100 -2.11 40.61 15.10
N CYS A 101 -2.88 39.61 15.55
CA CYS A 101 -2.42 38.66 16.56
C CYS A 101 -1.17 37.89 16.10
N ALA A 102 -1.10 37.48 14.83
CA ALA A 102 0.10 36.86 14.26
C ALA A 102 1.31 37.81 14.26
N LYS A 103 1.11 39.13 14.08
CA LYS A 103 2.20 40.12 14.17
C LYS A 103 2.58 40.44 15.61
N LEU A 104 1.62 40.52 16.52
CA LEU A 104 1.89 40.65 17.94
C LEU A 104 2.65 39.42 18.47
N TYR A 105 2.38 38.21 17.96
CA TYR A 105 3.22 37.05 18.24
C TYR A 105 4.69 37.26 17.82
N GLN A 106 4.96 38.02 16.76
CA GLN A 106 6.33 38.29 16.33
C GLN A 106 6.99 39.40 17.15
N ILE A 107 6.31 40.53 17.35
CA ILE A 107 6.92 41.77 17.88
C ILE A 107 6.38 42.28 19.21
N GLY A 108 5.22 41.80 19.64
CA GLY A 108 4.55 42.28 20.84
C GLY A 108 5.27 41.88 22.13
N THR A 109 4.87 42.50 23.23
CA THR A 109 5.44 42.34 24.56
C THR A 109 4.34 42.19 25.60
N GLU A 110 4.70 42.14 26.88
CA GLU A 110 3.74 42.13 27.99
C GLU A 110 2.77 43.33 27.96
N ALA A 111 3.19 44.46 27.38
CA ALA A 111 2.38 45.68 27.30
C ALA A 111 1.09 45.51 26.47
N GLU A 112 1.09 44.59 25.49
CA GLU A 112 -0.05 44.37 24.60
C GLU A 112 -1.04 43.31 25.13
N ILE A 113 -0.74 42.65 26.25
CA ILE A 113 -1.64 41.65 26.86
C ILE A 113 -3.07 42.19 27.06
N PRO A 114 -3.29 43.39 27.65
CA PRO A 114 -4.65 43.89 27.90
C PRO A 114 -5.50 44.03 26.64
N ALA A 115 -4.88 44.35 25.50
CA ALA A 115 -5.57 44.49 24.22
C ALA A 115 -5.94 43.12 23.59
N VAL A 116 -5.19 42.07 23.95
CA VAL A 116 -5.40 40.71 23.42
C VAL A 116 -6.39 39.89 24.26
N ILE A 117 -6.52 40.17 25.56
CA ILE A 117 -7.44 39.45 26.47
C ILE A 117 -8.87 39.31 25.91
N PRO A 118 -9.54 40.37 25.40
CA PRO A 118 -10.91 40.26 24.91
C PRO A 118 -11.07 39.27 23.74
N LEU A 119 -10.01 39.05 22.97
CA LEU A 119 -10.00 38.17 21.80
C LEU A 119 -10.02 36.68 22.17
N LEU A 120 -9.73 36.33 23.42
CA LEU A 120 -9.84 34.96 23.91
C LEU A 120 -11.30 34.47 23.95
N SER A 121 -12.27 35.37 23.98
CA SER A 121 -13.70 35.05 23.93
C SER A 121 -14.28 35.09 22.51
N ASP A 122 -13.50 35.52 21.52
CA ASP A 122 -13.92 35.60 20.12
C ASP A 122 -13.52 34.32 19.37
N ALA A 123 -14.51 33.59 18.87
CA ALA A 123 -14.33 32.29 18.21
C ALA A 123 -13.40 32.36 17.00
N ASP A 124 -13.29 33.53 16.34
CA ASP A 124 -12.40 33.68 15.20
C ASP A 124 -10.95 33.91 15.62
N SER A 125 -10.68 34.64 16.69
CA SER A 125 -9.32 35.07 17.06
C SER A 125 -8.74 34.35 18.28
N VAL A 126 -9.51 33.48 18.94
CA VAL A 126 -9.08 32.82 20.19
C VAL A 126 -7.78 32.04 20.06
N ASP A 127 -7.58 31.32 18.94
CA ASP A 127 -6.36 30.53 18.74
C ASP A 127 -5.11 31.42 18.61
N ASP A 128 -5.19 32.53 17.87
CA ASP A 128 -4.07 33.46 17.68
C ASP A 128 -3.77 34.27 18.95
N ALA A 129 -4.82 34.74 19.64
CA ALA A 129 -4.71 35.45 20.91
C ALA A 129 -4.05 34.57 21.97
N ARG A 130 -4.46 33.30 22.05
CA ARG A 130 -3.86 32.30 22.93
C ARG A 130 -2.37 32.08 22.60
N LEU A 131 -2.01 31.89 21.33
CA LEU A 131 -0.62 31.67 20.92
C LEU A 131 0.27 32.86 21.27
N PHE A 132 -0.23 34.09 21.12
CA PHE A 132 0.49 35.29 21.58
C PHE A 132 0.82 35.23 23.07
N LEU A 133 -0.18 34.91 23.91
CA LEU A 133 0.01 34.81 25.37
C LEU A 133 0.94 33.66 25.74
N GLU A 134 0.83 32.52 25.06
CA GLU A 134 1.73 31.36 25.24
C GLU A 134 3.20 31.73 24.96
N ARG A 135 3.46 32.53 23.92
CA ARG A 135 4.83 32.99 23.64
C ARG A 135 5.33 34.01 24.66
N ILE A 136 4.47 34.92 25.12
CA ILE A 136 4.86 35.91 26.14
C ILE A 136 5.20 35.21 27.46
N GLY A 137 4.35 34.28 27.91
CA GLY A 137 4.62 33.37 29.01
C GLY A 137 4.87 34.00 30.40
N THR A 138 4.74 35.32 30.55
CA THR A 138 4.84 36.03 31.84
C THR A 138 3.68 35.66 32.76
N GLU A 139 3.79 36.03 34.04
CA GLU A 139 2.72 35.77 35.01
C GLU A 139 1.40 36.45 34.62
N SER A 140 1.46 37.65 34.05
CA SER A 140 0.28 38.35 33.51
C SER A 140 -0.40 37.55 32.38
N ALA A 141 0.39 36.98 31.46
CA ALA A 141 -0.13 36.16 30.38
C ALA A 141 -0.75 34.84 30.89
N ARG A 142 -0.11 34.20 31.87
CA ARG A 142 -0.63 33.00 32.53
C ARG A 142 -1.93 33.28 33.26
N GLN A 143 -2.00 34.40 33.99
CA GLN A 143 -3.21 34.84 34.68
C GLN A 143 -4.37 35.06 33.70
N ALA A 144 -4.13 35.75 32.58
CA ALA A 144 -5.13 35.95 31.53
C ALA A 144 -5.65 34.62 30.96
N LEU A 145 -4.76 33.65 30.72
CA LEU A 145 -5.15 32.32 30.27
C LEU A 145 -5.96 31.56 31.33
N ARG A 146 -5.60 31.65 32.62
CA ARG A 146 -6.39 31.04 33.71
C ARG A 146 -7.78 31.63 33.82
N GLU A 147 -7.91 32.95 33.75
CA GLU A 147 -9.21 33.63 33.78
C GLU A 147 -10.09 33.24 32.59
N ALA A 148 -9.50 33.14 31.39
CA ALA A 148 -10.20 32.65 30.22
C ALA A 148 -10.65 31.19 30.39
N ALA A 149 -9.85 30.34 31.03
CA ALA A 149 -10.22 28.94 31.29
C ALA A 149 -11.45 28.79 32.21
N GLU A 150 -11.78 29.78 33.04
CA GLU A 150 -12.98 29.74 33.88
C GLU A 150 -14.28 30.06 33.13
N THR A 151 -14.17 30.69 31.95
CA THR A 151 -15.35 31.18 31.20
C THR A 151 -15.56 30.44 29.88
N LEU A 152 -14.49 29.94 29.26
CA LEU A 152 -14.55 29.24 27.98
C LEU A 152 -15.06 27.80 28.13
N SER A 153 -15.62 27.27 27.04
CA SER A 153 -16.05 25.87 26.93
C SER A 153 -15.69 25.29 25.55
N GLY A 154 -15.77 23.97 25.41
CA GLY A 154 -15.49 23.27 24.15
C GLY A 154 -14.05 23.46 23.66
N ARG A 155 -13.88 23.59 22.34
CA ARG A 155 -12.56 23.68 21.69
C ARG A 155 -11.69 24.87 22.18
N PRO A 156 -12.21 26.11 22.33
CA PRO A 156 -11.44 27.23 22.89
C PRO A 156 -10.84 26.94 24.28
N PHE A 157 -11.63 26.34 25.17
CA PHE A 157 -11.18 25.93 26.49
C PHE A 157 -10.04 24.91 26.43
N ILE A 158 -10.17 23.89 25.59
CA ILE A 158 -9.11 22.88 25.35
C ILE A 158 -7.81 23.55 24.87
N GLY A 159 -7.92 24.55 23.98
CA GLY A 159 -6.78 25.34 23.54
C GLY A 159 -6.04 25.99 24.71
N VAL A 160 -6.77 26.73 25.55
CA VAL A 160 -6.20 27.43 26.72
C VAL A 160 -5.55 26.48 27.71
N VAL A 161 -6.18 25.34 28.01
CA VAL A 161 -5.60 24.28 28.86
C VAL A 161 -4.27 23.78 28.30
N ASN A 162 -4.17 23.60 26.98
CA ASN A 162 -2.92 23.20 26.34
C ASN A 162 -1.82 24.27 26.51
N SER A 163 -2.13 25.56 26.34
CA SER A 163 -1.15 26.65 26.56
C SER A 163 -0.64 26.70 27.98
N LEU A 164 -1.53 26.66 28.97
CA LEU A 164 -1.14 26.65 30.38
C LEU A 164 -0.19 25.49 30.69
N SER A 165 -0.44 24.33 30.07
CA SER A 165 0.43 23.17 30.24
C SER A 165 1.79 23.31 29.56
N LEU A 166 1.86 23.90 28.36
CA LEU A 166 3.13 24.18 27.65
C LEU A 166 3.98 25.21 28.40
N LEU A 167 3.32 26.17 29.05
CA LEU A 167 3.95 27.14 29.96
C LEU A 167 4.36 26.53 31.31
N GLN A 168 3.99 25.27 31.56
CA GLN A 168 4.14 24.58 32.84
C GLN A 168 3.59 25.41 34.01
N ASP A 169 2.38 25.95 33.84
CA ASP A 169 1.75 26.81 34.83
C ASP A 169 1.34 26.00 36.07
N GLY A 170 2.07 26.18 37.18
CA GLY A 170 1.84 25.47 38.44
C GLY A 170 0.42 25.67 39.01
N PRO A 171 -0.09 26.92 39.12
CA PRO A 171 -1.44 27.17 39.61
C PRO A 171 -2.55 26.46 38.81
N ALA A 172 -2.36 26.25 37.51
CA ALA A 172 -3.31 25.51 36.67
C ALA A 172 -3.28 23.98 36.89
N PHE A 173 -2.20 23.42 37.46
CA PHE A 173 -1.98 21.97 37.51
C PHE A 173 -3.14 21.22 38.18
N ALA A 174 -3.55 21.63 39.39
CA ALA A 174 -4.63 21.00 40.14
C ALA A 174 -5.98 21.05 39.38
N LYS A 175 -6.26 22.17 38.70
CA LYS A 175 -7.45 22.30 37.85
C LYS A 175 -7.40 21.29 36.71
N ILE A 176 -6.28 21.18 36.00
CA ILE A 176 -6.10 20.22 34.89
C ILE A 176 -6.24 18.77 35.39
N VAL A 177 -5.74 18.44 36.58
CA VAL A 177 -5.96 17.12 37.20
C VAL A 177 -7.45 16.84 37.36
N SER A 178 -8.24 17.81 37.86
CA SER A 178 -9.69 17.64 38.03
C SER A 178 -10.43 17.38 36.69
N LEU A 179 -9.94 17.94 35.59
CA LEU A 179 -10.53 17.78 34.25
C LEU A 179 -10.40 16.35 33.70
N THR A 180 -9.49 15.53 34.25
CA THR A 180 -9.38 14.10 33.88
C THR A 180 -10.62 13.28 34.25
N ALA A 181 -11.48 13.81 35.13
CA ALA A 181 -12.76 13.24 35.53
C ALA A 181 -13.98 13.96 34.92
N SER A 182 -13.77 14.82 33.91
CA SER A 182 -14.86 15.52 33.22
C SER A 182 -15.83 14.53 32.53
N GLY A 183 -17.09 14.94 32.41
CA GLY A 183 -18.10 14.22 31.62
C GLY A 183 -17.90 14.35 30.11
N ASP A 184 -17.05 15.29 29.65
CA ASP A 184 -16.72 15.50 28.24
C ASP A 184 -15.44 14.71 27.85
N PRO A 185 -15.53 13.72 26.95
CA PRO A 185 -14.39 12.91 26.53
C PRO A 185 -13.27 13.70 25.84
N GLU A 186 -13.59 14.80 25.14
CA GLU A 186 -12.58 15.63 24.48
C GLU A 186 -11.75 16.40 25.53
N VAL A 187 -12.42 16.90 26.56
CA VAL A 187 -11.78 17.56 27.72
C VAL A 187 -10.91 16.58 28.50
N VAL A 188 -11.39 15.35 28.77
CA VAL A 188 -10.60 14.32 29.46
C VAL A 188 -9.30 14.00 28.69
N ARG A 189 -9.40 13.84 27.36
CA ARG A 189 -8.23 13.57 26.52
C ARG A 189 -7.24 14.74 26.53
N ALA A 190 -7.74 15.96 26.40
CA ALA A 190 -6.93 17.17 26.45
C ALA A 190 -6.23 17.31 27.81
N ALA A 191 -6.94 17.04 28.91
CA ALA A 191 -6.40 17.10 30.26
C ALA A 191 -5.23 16.13 30.45
N TRP A 192 -5.37 14.86 30.03
CA TRP A 192 -4.26 13.90 30.11
C TRP A 192 -3.05 14.34 29.26
N ARG A 193 -3.28 14.82 28.04
CA ARG A 193 -2.21 15.35 27.18
C ARG A 193 -1.50 16.55 27.83
N ALA A 194 -2.28 17.45 28.42
CA ALA A 194 -1.81 18.64 29.12
C ALA A 194 -0.97 18.27 30.35
N LEU A 195 -1.43 17.34 31.20
CA LEU A 195 -0.66 16.88 32.36
C LEU A 195 0.72 16.31 31.98
N GLY A 196 0.82 15.65 30.82
CA GLY A 196 2.10 15.16 30.31
C GLY A 196 3.10 16.27 29.90
N ASN A 197 2.70 17.55 29.82
CA ASN A 197 3.62 18.68 29.60
C ASN A 197 4.33 19.16 30.87
N TYR A 198 3.94 18.68 32.05
CA TYR A 198 4.54 19.12 33.31
C TYR A 198 5.76 18.27 33.67
N GLY A 199 6.92 18.90 33.79
CA GLY A 199 8.19 18.28 34.21
C GLY A 199 8.58 18.59 35.66
N SER A 200 7.63 19.01 36.50
CA SER A 200 7.87 19.37 37.91
C SER A 200 7.79 18.15 38.84
N GLU A 201 8.47 18.22 39.99
CA GLU A 201 8.44 17.14 40.99
C GLU A 201 7.02 16.79 41.45
N GLU A 202 6.16 17.81 41.59
CA GLU A 202 4.73 17.64 41.90
C GLU A 202 4.03 16.75 40.86
N ALA A 203 4.22 17.01 39.57
CA ALA A 203 3.63 16.22 38.50
C ALA A 203 4.17 14.78 38.49
N GLY A 204 5.47 14.61 38.72
CA GLY A 204 6.09 13.29 38.82
C GLY A 204 5.52 12.45 39.95
N ARG A 205 5.34 13.04 41.14
CA ARG A 205 4.72 12.36 42.28
C ARG A 205 3.26 12.01 42.00
N PHE A 206 2.50 12.90 41.38
CA PHE A 206 1.13 12.62 40.95
C PHE A 206 1.06 11.40 40.03
N PHE A 207 1.88 11.34 38.98
CA PHE A 207 1.87 10.19 38.05
C PHE A 207 2.34 8.90 38.73
N LEU A 208 3.36 8.97 39.58
CA LEU A 208 3.86 7.81 40.33
C LEU A 208 2.78 7.24 41.24
N GLU A 209 2.11 8.08 42.03
CA GLU A 209 1.01 7.69 42.92
C GLU A 209 -0.15 7.09 42.11
N ARG A 210 -0.55 7.78 41.04
CA ARG A 210 -1.70 7.36 40.21
C ARG A 210 -1.44 6.03 39.52
N LEU A 211 -0.26 5.83 38.93
CA LEU A 211 0.13 4.56 38.35
C LEU A 211 0.18 3.47 39.41
N THR A 212 0.75 3.74 40.59
CA THR A 212 0.84 2.73 41.67
C THR A 212 -0.54 2.27 42.15
N ALA A 213 -1.49 3.20 42.28
CA ALA A 213 -2.86 2.92 42.71
C ALA A 213 -3.69 2.22 41.62
N GLU A 214 -3.57 2.64 40.36
CA GLU A 214 -4.37 2.12 39.25
C GLU A 214 -3.72 0.89 38.62
N ARG A 215 -4.15 -0.31 39.03
CA ARG A 215 -3.65 -1.60 38.51
C ARG A 215 -4.40 -2.11 37.27
N LYS A 216 -4.73 -1.19 36.37
CA LYS A 216 -5.37 -1.49 35.08
C LYS A 216 -4.74 -0.63 33.98
N ALA A 217 -4.75 -1.14 32.76
CA ALA A 217 -4.28 -0.39 31.59
C ALA A 217 -5.13 0.87 31.35
N ASN A 218 -4.46 2.02 31.27
CA ASN A 218 -5.08 3.31 30.97
C ASN A 218 -4.17 4.10 30.03
N ILE A 219 -4.48 4.06 28.74
CA ILE A 219 -3.60 4.57 27.68
C ILE A 219 -3.33 6.07 27.84
N TRP A 220 -4.31 6.86 28.30
CA TRP A 220 -4.17 8.30 28.45
C TRP A 220 -3.25 8.67 29.61
N LEU A 221 -3.46 8.04 30.77
CA LEU A 221 -2.57 8.16 31.93
C LEU A 221 -1.15 7.72 31.59
N GLU A 222 -1.00 6.55 30.97
CA GLU A 222 0.30 5.96 30.64
C GLU A 222 1.06 6.84 29.63
N SER A 223 0.40 7.33 28.58
CA SER A 223 1.02 8.24 27.60
C SER A 223 1.45 9.57 28.22
N ALA A 224 0.65 10.12 29.14
CA ALA A 224 0.98 11.36 29.84
C ALA A 224 2.16 11.17 30.79
N ALA A 225 2.18 10.05 31.53
CA ALA A 225 3.25 9.70 32.46
C ALA A 225 4.61 9.51 31.75
N VAL A 226 4.64 8.85 30.58
CA VAL A 226 5.87 8.72 29.76
C VAL A 226 6.46 10.10 29.47
N ARG A 227 5.61 11.04 29.04
CA ARG A 227 6.08 12.36 28.64
C ARG A 227 6.53 13.20 29.83
N CYS A 228 5.80 13.15 30.94
CA CYS A 228 6.22 13.75 32.21
C CYS A 228 7.59 13.20 32.66
N ALA A 229 7.79 11.89 32.59
CA ALA A 229 9.05 11.25 32.97
C ALA A 229 10.24 11.74 32.12
N ILE A 230 10.05 11.96 30.81
CA ILE A 230 11.08 12.54 29.94
C ILE A 230 11.45 13.96 30.42
N LEU A 231 10.45 14.81 30.63
CA LEU A 231 10.66 16.20 31.08
C LEU A 231 11.28 16.29 32.48
N LEU A 232 10.87 15.41 33.42
CA LEU A 232 11.48 15.32 34.75
C LEU A 232 12.98 15.10 34.66
N ARG A 233 13.41 14.21 33.77
CA ARG A 233 14.82 13.91 33.58
C ARG A 233 15.58 15.07 32.94
N GLU A 234 15.02 15.73 31.95
CA GLU A 234 15.58 16.95 31.35
C GLU A 234 15.78 18.05 32.40
N ASN A 235 14.88 18.13 33.37
CA ASN A 235 14.96 19.05 34.52
C ASN A 235 15.86 18.54 35.66
N GLY A 236 16.56 17.41 35.50
CA GLY A 236 17.50 16.86 36.49
C GLY A 236 16.89 15.94 37.56
N ASN A 237 15.57 15.70 37.54
CA ASN A 237 14.86 14.82 38.48
C ASN A 237 14.92 13.34 38.03
N VAL A 238 16.12 12.80 37.91
CA VAL A 238 16.39 11.46 37.34
C VAL A 238 15.71 10.34 38.12
N THR A 239 15.83 10.34 39.45
CA THR A 239 15.29 9.27 40.31
C THR A 239 13.77 9.15 40.20
N LEU A 240 13.06 10.28 40.18
CA LEU A 240 11.60 10.28 40.09
C LEU A 240 11.13 9.87 38.69
N SER A 241 11.84 10.30 37.65
CA SER A 241 11.61 9.85 36.27
C SER A 241 11.72 8.33 36.14
N GLU A 242 12.77 7.73 36.69
CA GLU A 242 12.97 6.27 36.67
C GLU A 242 11.88 5.52 37.43
N ALA A 243 11.47 6.02 38.60
CA ALA A 243 10.37 5.43 39.36
C ALA A 243 9.04 5.42 38.57
N VAL A 244 8.74 6.50 37.83
CA VAL A 244 7.55 6.59 36.98
C VAL A 244 7.65 5.61 35.80
N LEU A 245 8.80 5.55 35.12
CA LEU A 245 9.01 4.65 33.98
C LEU A 245 8.92 3.17 34.39
N ASP A 246 9.42 2.81 35.57
CA ASP A 246 9.34 1.44 36.08
C ASP A 246 7.90 0.98 36.27
N GLN A 247 6.99 1.85 36.74
CA GLN A 247 5.56 1.53 36.83
C GLN A 247 4.90 1.26 35.48
N LEU A 248 5.46 1.79 34.39
CA LEU A 248 4.96 1.58 33.02
C LEU A 248 5.43 0.25 32.43
N THR A 249 6.47 -0.39 32.99
CA THR A 249 6.97 -1.69 32.53
C THR A 249 6.12 -2.89 32.99
N CYS A 250 5.26 -2.69 34.00
CA CYS A 250 4.45 -3.75 34.59
C CYS A 250 3.53 -4.46 33.58
N THR A 251 3.31 -5.76 33.75
CA THR A 251 2.61 -6.63 32.78
C THR A 251 1.13 -6.29 32.55
N PHE A 252 0.48 -5.67 33.54
CA PHE A 252 -0.94 -5.27 33.47
C PHE A 252 -1.18 -3.91 32.79
N ARG A 253 -0.11 -3.23 32.32
CA ARG A 253 -0.18 -1.99 31.53
C ARG A 253 -0.50 -2.25 30.07
N SER A 254 -0.90 -1.22 29.33
CA SER A 254 -1.11 -1.36 27.89
C SER A 254 0.18 -1.73 27.16
N LEU A 255 0.08 -2.39 26.01
CA LEU A 255 1.25 -2.70 25.18
C LEU A 255 2.04 -1.44 24.79
N ALA A 256 1.32 -0.33 24.52
CA ALA A 256 1.92 0.95 24.19
C ALA A 256 2.70 1.55 25.38
N GLY A 257 2.09 1.56 26.57
CA GLY A 257 2.72 2.02 27.81
C GLY A 257 3.97 1.22 28.16
N ARG A 258 3.89 -0.12 28.05
CA ARG A 258 5.03 -1.02 28.28
C ARG A 258 6.14 -0.79 27.27
N LYS A 259 5.82 -0.67 25.98
CA LYS A 259 6.80 -0.39 24.93
C LYS A 259 7.53 0.93 25.19
N ALA A 260 6.80 1.97 25.57
CA ALA A 260 7.36 3.27 25.89
C ALA A 260 8.25 3.23 27.14
N GLY A 261 7.79 2.57 28.22
CA GLY A 261 8.58 2.38 29.45
C GLY A 261 9.89 1.64 29.21
N TRP A 262 9.84 0.50 28.50
CA TRP A 262 11.05 -0.25 28.14
C TRP A 262 11.94 0.52 27.16
N LYS A 263 11.39 1.21 26.16
CA LYS A 263 12.19 2.03 25.22
C LYS A 263 12.92 3.16 25.95
N ALA A 264 12.24 3.87 26.84
CA ALA A 264 12.86 4.88 27.67
C ALA A 264 13.99 4.25 28.49
N ARG A 265 13.74 3.15 29.20
CA ARG A 265 14.78 2.43 29.95
C ARG A 265 15.99 2.03 29.09
N TRP A 266 15.76 1.59 27.84
CA TRP A 266 16.82 1.29 26.88
C TRP A 266 17.68 2.52 26.55
N ASP A 267 17.05 3.66 26.27
CA ASP A 267 17.75 4.89 25.93
C ASP A 267 18.65 5.34 27.08
N LEU A 268 18.18 5.13 28.31
CA LEU A 268 18.83 5.51 29.56
C LEU A 268 19.90 4.52 30.05
N PHE A 269 19.93 3.31 29.51
CA PHE A 269 20.89 2.28 29.92
C PHE A 269 22.31 2.62 29.41
N PRO A 270 23.39 2.34 30.16
CA PRO A 270 24.75 2.60 29.71
C PRO A 270 25.06 1.92 28.38
N SER A 271 25.63 2.65 27.42
CA SER A 271 25.90 2.13 26.06
C SER A 271 26.74 0.84 26.05
N ALA A 272 27.66 0.68 27.01
CA ALA A 272 28.49 -0.51 27.15
C ALA A 272 27.69 -1.79 27.49
N LEU A 273 26.53 -1.64 28.15
CA LEU A 273 25.71 -2.75 28.62
C LEU A 273 24.45 -2.98 27.77
N LYS A 274 24.23 -2.15 26.75
CA LYS A 274 23.06 -2.27 25.86
C LYS A 274 23.06 -3.58 25.07
N ASN A 275 24.22 -4.14 24.73
CA ASN A 275 24.31 -5.42 24.02
C ASN A 275 23.81 -6.59 24.88
N ASP A 276 24.26 -6.67 26.13
CA ASP A 276 23.87 -7.74 27.05
C ASP A 276 22.37 -7.65 27.37
N MET A 277 21.87 -6.42 27.59
CA MET A 277 20.44 -6.19 27.80
C MET A 277 19.61 -6.51 26.55
N ALA A 278 20.13 -6.24 25.34
CA ALA A 278 19.45 -6.64 24.11
C ALA A 278 19.33 -8.16 23.97
N GLN A 279 20.40 -8.91 24.32
CA GLN A 279 20.35 -10.37 24.31
C GLN A 279 19.37 -10.91 25.35
N GLU A 280 19.41 -10.37 26.58
CA GLU A 280 18.43 -10.70 27.62
C GLU A 280 16.99 -10.47 27.14
N TRP A 281 16.74 -9.39 26.38
CA TRP A 281 15.41 -9.07 25.87
C TRP A 281 14.96 -9.93 24.69
N ILE A 282 15.89 -10.40 23.86
CA ILE A 282 15.62 -11.37 22.79
C ILE A 282 15.18 -12.71 23.38
N ASP A 283 15.85 -13.13 24.46
CA ASP A 283 15.61 -14.40 25.14
C ASP A 283 14.41 -14.34 26.10
N SER A 284 13.85 -13.15 26.33
CA SER A 284 12.70 -12.95 27.18
C SER A 284 11.41 -13.53 26.57
N GLU A 285 10.60 -14.19 27.40
CA GLU A 285 9.23 -14.60 27.04
C GLU A 285 8.27 -13.40 26.87
N ASP A 286 8.68 -12.20 27.24
CA ASP A 286 7.89 -10.98 27.09
C ASP A 286 7.91 -10.48 25.63
N PRO A 287 6.79 -10.55 24.88
CA PRO A 287 6.76 -10.19 23.47
C PRO A 287 7.07 -8.70 23.23
N VAL A 288 6.86 -7.82 24.22
CA VAL A 288 7.20 -6.40 24.10
C VAL A 288 8.72 -6.21 24.11
N LYS A 289 9.43 -6.89 25.01
CA LYS A 289 10.90 -6.83 25.09
C LYS A 289 11.54 -7.39 23.84
N LYS A 290 11.09 -8.58 23.40
CA LYS A 290 11.62 -9.25 22.19
C LYS A 290 11.49 -8.39 20.94
N ASN A 291 10.30 -7.88 20.66
CA ASN A 291 10.06 -7.03 19.49
C ASN A 291 10.83 -5.71 19.56
N LEU A 292 10.95 -5.13 20.76
CA LEU A 292 11.70 -3.89 20.94
C LEU A 292 13.20 -4.11 20.71
N ALA A 293 13.80 -5.17 21.26
CA ALA A 293 15.20 -5.52 21.04
C ALA A 293 15.52 -5.75 19.55
N LEU A 294 14.66 -6.49 18.85
CA LEU A 294 14.80 -6.70 17.40
C LEU A 294 14.78 -5.38 16.62
N SER A 295 13.86 -4.47 16.96
CA SER A 295 13.77 -3.17 16.28
C SER A 295 14.96 -2.25 16.54
N LEU A 296 15.57 -2.34 17.73
CA LEU A 296 16.69 -1.50 18.16
C LEU A 296 18.03 -1.97 17.60
N LEU A 297 18.15 -3.27 17.30
CA LEU A 297 19.35 -3.86 16.68
C LEU A 297 19.33 -3.80 15.15
N ALA A 298 18.18 -3.52 14.52
CA ALA A 298 18.02 -3.47 13.07
C ALA A 298 19.06 -2.60 12.33
N PRO A 299 19.43 -1.38 12.78
CA PRO A 299 20.43 -0.56 12.10
C PRO A 299 21.86 -1.14 12.15
N LYS A 300 22.19 -1.89 13.21
CA LYS A 300 23.49 -2.55 13.35
C LYS A 300 23.56 -3.80 12.47
N LEU A 301 22.45 -4.53 12.38
CA LEU A 301 22.28 -5.62 11.43
C LEU A 301 22.40 -5.11 9.98
N GLU A 302 21.91 -3.90 9.68
CA GLU A 302 22.08 -3.24 8.36
C GLU A 302 23.53 -2.96 7.97
N ALA A 303 24.38 -2.53 8.91
CA ALA A 303 25.81 -2.34 8.64
C ALA A 303 26.55 -3.68 8.41
N GLU A 304 26.12 -4.77 9.03
CA GLU A 304 26.65 -6.12 8.77
C GLU A 304 26.13 -6.73 7.44
N ARG A 305 24.99 -6.23 6.91
CA ARG A 305 24.37 -6.69 5.64
C ARG A 305 25.19 -6.35 4.40
N GLU A 306 25.87 -5.20 4.35
CA GLU A 306 26.62 -4.77 3.15
C GLU A 306 27.87 -5.62 2.86
N ASN A 307 28.47 -6.25 3.88
CA ASN A 307 29.67 -7.09 3.73
C ASN A 307 29.40 -8.59 3.84
N LYS A 308 28.13 -9.00 3.86
CA LYS A 308 27.75 -10.40 4.05
C LYS A 308 28.03 -11.23 2.78
N PRO A 309 28.83 -12.32 2.86
CA PRO A 309 29.14 -13.15 1.70
C PRO A 309 27.90 -13.81 1.08
N MET A 310 27.93 -13.95 -0.25
CA MET A 310 26.84 -14.55 -1.04
C MET A 310 26.46 -15.97 -0.59
N GLU A 311 27.42 -16.74 -0.10
CA GLU A 311 27.18 -18.10 0.44
C GLU A 311 26.33 -18.09 1.73
N ILE A 312 26.42 -17.02 2.54
CA ILE A 312 25.62 -16.89 3.75
C ILE A 312 24.18 -16.52 3.37
N TRP A 313 24.00 -15.57 2.45
CA TRP A 313 22.70 -15.25 1.90
C TRP A 313 22.04 -16.47 1.27
N PHE A 314 22.80 -17.28 0.54
CA PHE A 314 22.29 -18.52 -0.05
C PHE A 314 21.82 -19.52 1.02
N ARG A 315 22.61 -19.70 2.09
CA ARG A 315 22.23 -20.58 3.20
C ARG A 315 20.93 -20.13 3.88
N GLU A 316 20.76 -18.82 4.06
CA GLU A 316 19.54 -18.26 4.67
C GLU A 316 18.32 -18.41 3.76
N MET A 317 18.48 -18.17 2.45
CA MET A 317 17.45 -18.41 1.45
C MET A 317 16.95 -19.87 1.48
N MET A 318 17.87 -20.82 1.70
CA MET A 318 17.59 -22.25 1.78
C MET A 318 17.24 -22.73 3.20
N GLY A 319 17.26 -21.85 4.20
CA GLY A 319 17.00 -22.17 5.59
C GLY A 319 15.52 -22.27 5.95
N GLN A 320 15.23 -22.71 7.19
CA GLN A 320 13.87 -22.89 7.71
C GLN A 320 13.23 -21.59 8.24
N ASN A 321 14.02 -20.55 8.51
CA ASN A 321 13.50 -19.27 9.00
C ASN A 321 12.91 -18.46 7.85
N GLU A 322 11.57 -18.42 7.76
CA GLU A 322 10.85 -17.77 6.66
C GLU A 322 11.19 -16.28 6.50
N MET A 323 11.42 -15.56 7.59
CA MET A 323 11.76 -14.14 7.55
C MET A 323 13.14 -13.93 6.90
N LEU A 324 14.15 -14.68 7.35
CA LEU A 324 15.50 -14.61 6.81
C LEU A 324 15.55 -15.12 5.36
N ALA A 325 14.80 -16.18 5.04
CA ALA A 325 14.73 -16.70 3.68
C ALA A 325 14.17 -15.64 2.73
N ARG A 326 13.07 -14.97 3.10
CA ARG A 326 12.46 -13.92 2.28
C ARG A 326 13.37 -12.70 2.13
N GLU A 327 14.09 -12.32 3.18
CA GLU A 327 15.08 -11.23 3.12
C GLU A 327 16.21 -11.56 2.15
N ALA A 328 16.76 -12.78 2.22
CA ALA A 328 17.79 -13.25 1.30
C ALA A 328 17.29 -13.29 -0.16
N GLU A 329 16.06 -13.74 -0.42
CA GLU A 329 15.46 -13.74 -1.76
C GLU A 329 15.35 -12.32 -2.34
N ILE A 330 14.91 -11.35 -1.52
CA ILE A 330 14.82 -9.93 -1.91
C ILE A 330 16.23 -9.39 -2.21
N TRP A 331 17.21 -9.72 -1.37
CA TRP A 331 18.59 -9.30 -1.58
C TRP A 331 19.10 -9.80 -2.93
N PHE A 332 19.04 -11.12 -3.21
CA PHE A 332 19.50 -11.67 -4.48
C PHE A 332 18.78 -11.05 -5.69
N ALA A 333 17.45 -10.86 -5.61
CA ALA A 333 16.66 -10.25 -6.68
C ALA A 333 17.02 -8.78 -6.95
N SER A 334 17.58 -8.06 -5.96
CA SER A 334 18.02 -6.67 -6.08
C SER A 334 19.45 -6.51 -6.61
N GLN A 335 20.25 -7.58 -6.66
CA GLN A 335 21.64 -7.52 -7.09
C GLN A 335 21.79 -7.55 -8.62
N PRO A 336 22.89 -7.02 -9.18
CA PRO A 336 23.19 -7.16 -10.61
C PRO A 336 23.27 -8.63 -11.01
N LYS A 337 22.53 -9.01 -12.06
CA LYS A 337 22.42 -10.40 -12.52
C LYS A 337 23.75 -10.98 -12.98
N GLU A 338 24.68 -10.15 -13.44
CA GLU A 338 26.04 -10.54 -13.85
C GLU A 338 26.86 -11.04 -12.65
N LYS A 339 26.54 -10.57 -11.45
CA LYS A 339 27.22 -10.95 -10.20
C LYS A 339 26.60 -12.20 -9.58
N VAL A 340 25.28 -12.25 -9.45
CA VAL A 340 24.58 -13.33 -8.73
C VAL A 340 24.14 -14.49 -9.64
N GLY A 341 23.92 -14.23 -10.93
CA GLY A 341 23.44 -15.21 -11.90
C GLY A 341 24.37 -16.41 -12.06
N PRO A 342 25.69 -16.23 -12.31
CA PRO A 342 26.62 -17.35 -12.43
C PRO A 342 26.68 -18.22 -11.18
N PHE A 343 26.59 -17.59 -9.99
CA PHE A 343 26.56 -18.30 -8.72
C PHE A 343 25.30 -19.17 -8.57
N LEU A 344 24.12 -18.59 -8.81
CA LEU A 344 22.85 -19.31 -8.75
C LEU A 344 22.78 -20.42 -9.80
N LEU A 345 23.28 -20.17 -11.02
CA LEU A 345 23.38 -21.19 -12.06
C LEU A 345 24.30 -22.34 -11.65
N GLY A 346 25.43 -22.03 -11.00
CA GLY A 346 26.34 -23.03 -10.45
C GLY A 346 25.66 -23.91 -9.40
N LYS A 347 24.90 -23.31 -8.47
CA LYS A 347 24.12 -24.05 -7.46
C LYS A 347 23.04 -24.92 -8.11
N MET A 348 22.31 -24.39 -9.08
CA MET A 348 21.30 -25.12 -9.85
C MET A 348 21.87 -26.37 -10.52
N LYS A 349 23.03 -26.24 -11.17
CA LYS A 349 23.70 -27.36 -11.88
C LYS A 349 24.28 -28.42 -10.94
N ALA A 350 24.56 -28.07 -9.69
CA ALA A 350 25.10 -29.01 -8.70
C ALA A 350 24.00 -29.89 -8.09
N GLU A 351 22.73 -29.50 -8.19
CA GLU A 351 21.58 -30.24 -7.67
C GLU A 351 21.04 -31.21 -8.73
N LYS A 352 20.70 -32.44 -8.30
CA LYS A 352 20.07 -33.44 -9.19
C LYS A 352 18.68 -32.97 -9.64
N VAL A 353 17.88 -32.49 -8.68
CA VAL A 353 16.60 -31.81 -8.90
C VAL A 353 16.80 -30.40 -8.34
N PRO A 354 16.83 -29.36 -9.18
CA PRO A 354 17.05 -28.02 -8.69
C PRO A 354 15.94 -27.51 -7.77
N SER A 355 16.33 -26.73 -6.77
CA SER A 355 15.40 -26.00 -5.93
C SER A 355 14.58 -25.00 -6.75
N VAL A 356 13.26 -25.03 -6.55
CA VAL A 356 12.31 -24.07 -7.14
C VAL A 356 12.71 -22.63 -6.84
N LYS A 357 13.27 -22.36 -5.64
CA LYS A 357 13.72 -21.02 -5.27
C LYS A 357 14.82 -20.51 -6.20
N ILE A 358 15.82 -21.34 -6.49
CA ILE A 358 16.94 -20.96 -7.36
C ILE A 358 16.43 -20.65 -8.77
N VAL A 359 15.56 -21.50 -9.29
CA VAL A 359 14.99 -21.37 -10.63
C VAL A 359 14.11 -20.12 -10.75
N ASP A 360 13.24 -19.87 -9.76
CA ASP A 360 12.40 -18.67 -9.72
C ASP A 360 13.26 -17.38 -9.63
N LEU A 361 14.40 -17.41 -8.94
CA LEU A 361 15.33 -16.28 -8.91
C LEU A 361 16.05 -16.04 -10.24
N LEU A 362 16.56 -17.09 -10.89
CA LEU A 362 17.17 -16.98 -12.22
C LEU A 362 16.18 -16.40 -13.24
N ALA A 363 14.91 -16.81 -13.16
CA ALA A 363 13.84 -16.25 -13.97
C ALA A 363 13.56 -14.77 -13.65
N LYS A 364 13.43 -14.40 -12.37
CA LYS A 364 13.23 -13.01 -11.92
C LYS A 364 14.36 -12.09 -12.37
N LEU A 365 15.60 -12.58 -12.33
CA LEU A 365 16.79 -11.84 -12.75
C LEU A 365 16.95 -11.75 -14.27
N LYS A 366 16.11 -12.46 -15.05
CA LYS A 366 16.27 -12.60 -16.51
C LYS A 366 17.69 -13.01 -16.89
N PHE A 367 18.18 -14.06 -16.24
CA PHE A 367 19.52 -14.62 -16.47
C PHE A 367 19.49 -15.66 -17.61
N TYR A 368 19.66 -15.19 -18.84
CA TYR A 368 19.47 -15.98 -20.07
C TYR A 368 20.42 -17.18 -20.21
N ASP A 369 21.62 -17.15 -19.60
CA ASP A 369 22.56 -18.28 -19.62
C ASP A 369 22.01 -19.53 -18.91
N ALA A 370 20.92 -19.39 -18.14
CA ALA A 370 20.21 -20.53 -17.55
C ALA A 370 19.32 -21.29 -18.55
N ILE A 371 18.98 -20.72 -19.71
CA ILE A 371 18.04 -21.32 -20.67
C ILE A 371 18.51 -22.68 -21.16
N ASP A 372 19.71 -22.78 -21.76
CA ASP A 372 20.17 -24.05 -22.32
C ASP A 372 20.31 -25.15 -21.24
N PRO A 373 20.88 -24.88 -20.04
CA PRO A 373 20.86 -25.84 -18.94
C PRO A 373 19.46 -26.28 -18.50
N LEU A 374 18.48 -25.37 -18.51
CA LEU A 374 17.09 -25.70 -18.18
C LEU A 374 16.42 -26.52 -19.30
N VAL A 375 16.74 -26.26 -20.58
CA VAL A 375 16.25 -27.09 -21.71
C VAL A 375 16.78 -28.52 -21.58
N GLU A 376 18.07 -28.70 -21.28
CA GLU A 376 18.65 -30.04 -21.10
C GLU A 376 18.09 -30.77 -19.87
N LEU A 377 17.79 -30.03 -18.80
CA LEU A 377 17.09 -30.58 -17.64
C LEU A 377 15.64 -30.96 -17.98
N ALA A 378 14.97 -30.16 -18.81
CA ALA A 378 13.60 -30.41 -19.27
C ALA A 378 13.47 -31.63 -20.19
N LYS A 379 14.57 -32.15 -20.76
CA LYS A 379 14.62 -33.39 -21.55
C LYS A 379 14.74 -34.66 -20.70
N GLN A 380 15.09 -34.52 -19.43
CA GLN A 380 15.24 -35.67 -18.53
C GLN A 380 13.91 -36.40 -18.35
N LYS A 381 13.96 -37.68 -17.97
CA LYS A 381 12.76 -38.51 -17.77
C LYS A 381 12.07 -38.28 -16.42
N ASP A 382 12.78 -37.71 -15.45
CA ASP A 382 12.29 -37.53 -14.08
C ASP A 382 11.27 -36.37 -13.99
N PRO A 383 10.01 -36.63 -13.56
CA PRO A 383 8.97 -35.62 -13.41
C PRO A 383 9.34 -34.42 -12.56
N GLU A 384 10.13 -34.62 -11.52
CA GLU A 384 10.55 -33.51 -10.66
C GLU A 384 11.55 -32.60 -11.39
N CYS A 385 12.44 -33.18 -12.20
CA CYS A 385 13.41 -32.43 -13.00
C CYS A 385 12.72 -31.57 -14.07
N TRP A 386 11.90 -32.17 -14.94
CA TRP A 386 11.33 -31.42 -16.06
C TRP A 386 10.24 -30.44 -15.63
N SER A 387 9.53 -30.69 -14.53
CA SER A 387 8.52 -29.74 -14.02
C SER A 387 9.15 -28.46 -13.50
N VAL A 388 10.23 -28.56 -12.72
CA VAL A 388 10.99 -27.40 -12.24
C VAL A 388 11.69 -26.70 -13.39
N ALA A 389 12.27 -27.45 -14.33
CA ALA A 389 12.92 -26.88 -15.50
C ALA A 389 11.96 -26.04 -16.37
N LEU A 390 10.78 -26.58 -16.68
CA LEU A 390 9.77 -25.91 -17.48
C LEU A 390 9.18 -24.68 -16.78
N ARG A 391 9.07 -24.69 -15.45
CA ARG A 391 8.76 -23.49 -14.66
C ARG A 391 9.82 -22.40 -14.86
N GLY A 392 11.09 -22.77 -14.83
CA GLY A 392 12.21 -21.87 -15.10
C GLY A 392 12.16 -21.27 -16.49
N LEU A 393 12.05 -22.13 -17.52
CA LEU A 393 11.94 -21.74 -18.93
C LEU A 393 10.76 -20.79 -19.14
N ARG A 394 9.59 -21.09 -18.56
CA ARG A 394 8.43 -20.22 -18.61
C ARG A 394 8.74 -18.82 -18.09
N GLY A 395 9.58 -18.67 -17.07
CA GLY A 395 9.94 -17.38 -16.50
C GLY A 395 11.01 -16.63 -17.31
N VAL A 396 12.11 -17.31 -17.61
CA VAL A 396 13.30 -16.69 -18.21
C VAL A 396 13.14 -16.42 -19.71
N CYS A 397 12.56 -17.34 -20.49
CA CYS A 397 12.48 -17.22 -21.95
C CYS A 397 11.60 -16.06 -22.39
N ASP A 398 11.92 -15.47 -23.54
CA ASP A 398 11.18 -14.38 -24.15
C ASP A 398 10.44 -14.85 -25.43
N PRO A 399 9.41 -14.13 -25.90
CA PRO A 399 8.60 -14.53 -27.06
C PRO A 399 9.30 -14.26 -28.40
N ASP A 400 10.61 -14.50 -28.47
CA ASP A 400 11.43 -14.29 -29.65
C ASP A 400 11.67 -15.58 -30.46
N GLU A 401 12.29 -15.44 -31.63
CA GLU A 401 12.58 -16.56 -32.52
C GLU A 401 13.51 -17.60 -31.88
N PHE A 402 14.50 -17.18 -31.08
CA PHE A 402 15.50 -18.08 -30.54
C PHE A 402 14.92 -18.99 -29.47
N ASP A 403 14.18 -18.41 -28.53
CA ASP A 403 13.60 -19.15 -27.42
C ASP A 403 12.41 -19.99 -27.84
N LEU A 404 11.53 -19.47 -28.71
CA LEU A 404 10.43 -20.27 -29.25
C LEU A 404 10.93 -21.42 -30.15
N ARG A 405 12.05 -21.25 -30.85
CA ARG A 405 12.71 -22.35 -31.58
C ARG A 405 13.25 -23.43 -30.64
N ARG A 406 13.87 -23.05 -29.51
CA ARG A 406 14.30 -24.02 -28.48
C ARG A 406 13.11 -24.80 -27.95
N MET A 407 12.02 -24.11 -27.63
CA MET A 407 10.81 -24.71 -27.09
C MET A 407 10.10 -25.63 -28.10
N LEU A 408 10.06 -25.25 -29.39
CA LEU A 408 9.52 -26.11 -30.45
C LEU A 408 10.35 -27.39 -30.59
N ARG A 409 11.69 -27.29 -30.62
CA ARG A 409 12.56 -28.48 -30.67
C ARG A 409 12.36 -29.39 -29.47
N LEU A 410 12.31 -28.82 -28.26
CA LEU A 410 12.01 -29.60 -27.05
C LEU A 410 10.67 -30.32 -27.15
N TYR A 411 9.63 -29.64 -27.65
CA TYR A 411 8.30 -30.24 -27.87
C TYR A 411 8.33 -31.38 -28.90
N LEU A 412 9.16 -31.26 -29.94
CA LEU A 412 9.30 -32.28 -30.97
C LEU A 412 10.07 -33.52 -30.46
N GLU A 413 11.08 -33.32 -29.62
CA GLU A 413 11.91 -34.39 -29.05
C GLU A 413 11.20 -35.19 -27.96
N VAL A 414 10.39 -34.54 -27.11
CA VAL A 414 9.72 -35.18 -25.97
C VAL A 414 8.63 -36.16 -26.43
N GLN A 415 8.68 -37.37 -25.87
CA GLN A 415 7.76 -38.46 -26.16
C GLN A 415 6.74 -38.71 -25.05
N ASP A 416 7.09 -38.45 -23.78
CA ASP A 416 6.15 -38.64 -22.67
C ASP A 416 4.95 -37.68 -22.81
N PRO A 417 3.70 -38.18 -22.82
CA PRO A 417 2.53 -37.34 -23.08
C PRO A 417 2.32 -36.23 -22.04
N VAL A 418 2.64 -36.47 -20.77
CA VAL A 418 2.45 -35.51 -19.67
C VAL A 418 3.50 -34.41 -19.78
N GLN A 419 4.76 -34.80 -19.97
CA GLN A 419 5.86 -33.87 -20.21
C GLN A 419 5.60 -33.03 -21.47
N LYS A 420 5.14 -33.65 -22.57
CA LYS A 420 4.84 -32.98 -23.84
C LYS A 420 3.72 -31.95 -23.70
N ASP A 421 2.64 -32.28 -22.98
CA ASP A 421 1.59 -31.31 -22.63
C ASP A 421 2.15 -30.13 -21.83
N LEU A 422 3.01 -30.38 -20.83
CA LEU A 422 3.60 -29.30 -20.05
C LEU A 422 4.55 -28.42 -20.86
N VAL A 423 5.37 -29.01 -21.75
CA VAL A 423 6.18 -28.24 -22.73
C VAL A 423 5.27 -27.36 -23.57
N SER A 424 4.18 -27.91 -24.09
CA SER A 424 3.21 -27.19 -24.91
C SER A 424 2.60 -25.98 -24.18
N ARG A 425 2.19 -26.16 -22.93
CA ARG A 425 1.67 -25.07 -22.07
C ARG A 425 2.74 -24.01 -21.77
N THR A 426 3.97 -24.44 -21.53
CA THR A 426 5.11 -23.53 -21.31
C THR A 426 5.40 -22.70 -22.54
N THR A 427 5.43 -23.31 -23.73
CA THR A 427 5.61 -22.61 -25.01
C THR A 427 4.50 -21.58 -25.24
N ALA A 428 3.24 -21.95 -25.03
CA ALA A 428 2.12 -21.02 -25.15
C ALA A 428 2.21 -19.86 -24.16
N ALA A 429 2.61 -20.12 -22.91
CA ALA A 429 2.79 -19.08 -21.91
C ALA A 429 3.98 -18.15 -22.20
N ILE A 430 5.03 -18.64 -22.89
CA ILE A 430 6.12 -17.79 -23.39
C ILE A 430 5.60 -16.90 -24.52
N ALA A 431 4.89 -17.47 -25.49
CA ALA A 431 4.28 -16.70 -26.59
C ALA A 431 3.29 -15.63 -26.10
N GLU A 432 2.53 -15.92 -25.03
CA GLU A 432 1.60 -14.97 -24.41
C GLU A 432 2.27 -13.69 -23.86
N LYS A 433 3.57 -13.74 -23.57
CA LYS A 433 4.35 -12.55 -23.18
C LYS A 433 4.43 -11.50 -24.29
N ASN A 434 4.16 -11.86 -25.54
CA ASN A 434 3.98 -10.87 -26.61
C ASN A 434 2.69 -10.06 -26.33
N PRO A 435 2.80 -8.73 -26.13
CA PRO A 435 1.66 -7.89 -25.79
C PRO A 435 0.61 -7.81 -26.89
N ASN A 436 0.97 -8.05 -28.15
CA ASN A 436 0.01 -8.07 -29.26
C ASN A 436 -0.62 -9.45 -29.40
N ALA A 437 -1.88 -9.57 -28.98
CA ALA A 437 -2.63 -10.84 -29.01
C ALA A 437 -2.74 -11.46 -30.41
N GLU A 438 -2.84 -10.66 -31.46
CA GLU A 438 -3.02 -11.15 -32.84
C GLU A 438 -1.77 -11.82 -33.40
N THR A 439 -0.58 -11.44 -32.91
CA THR A 439 0.72 -11.90 -33.43
C THR A 439 1.43 -12.89 -32.51
N ARG A 440 0.79 -13.34 -31.42
CA ARG A 440 1.36 -14.33 -30.48
C ARG A 440 1.80 -15.63 -31.14
N ALA A 441 1.15 -16.02 -32.24
CA ALA A 441 1.47 -17.24 -32.97
C ALA A 441 2.48 -17.06 -34.11
N ASP A 442 2.75 -15.82 -34.54
CA ASP A 442 3.45 -15.56 -35.80
C ASP A 442 4.84 -16.19 -35.84
N VAL A 443 5.62 -16.06 -34.76
CA VAL A 443 6.96 -16.65 -34.67
C VAL A 443 6.90 -18.17 -34.78
N LEU A 444 5.99 -18.83 -34.05
CA LEU A 444 5.85 -20.30 -34.10
C LEU A 444 5.35 -20.78 -35.46
N LEU A 445 4.43 -20.07 -36.09
CA LEU A 445 3.96 -20.39 -37.44
C LEU A 445 5.10 -20.32 -38.45
N VAL A 446 5.93 -19.27 -38.41
CA VAL A 446 7.12 -19.14 -39.27
C VAL A 446 8.11 -20.28 -39.03
N LEU A 447 8.35 -20.65 -37.77
CA LEU A 447 9.24 -21.75 -37.43
C LEU A 447 8.73 -23.10 -37.94
N ILE A 448 7.44 -23.37 -37.79
CA ILE A 448 6.78 -24.60 -38.28
C ILE A 448 6.79 -24.65 -39.81
N ASP A 449 6.53 -23.54 -40.49
CA ASP A 449 6.55 -23.44 -41.96
C ASP A 449 7.95 -23.62 -42.57
N ALA A 450 8.99 -23.48 -41.75
CA ALA A 450 10.39 -23.70 -42.12
C ALA A 450 10.86 -25.15 -41.90
N GLU A 451 10.08 -25.99 -41.21
CA GLU A 451 10.45 -27.39 -40.99
C GLU A 451 10.35 -28.20 -42.30
N PRO A 452 11.32 -29.08 -42.62
CA PRO A 452 11.32 -29.87 -43.85
C PRO A 452 10.09 -30.77 -43.99
N GLU A 453 9.57 -31.27 -42.87
CA GLU A 453 8.46 -32.20 -42.80
C GLU A 453 7.10 -31.51 -42.62
N LYS A 454 7.00 -30.19 -42.82
CA LYS A 454 5.76 -29.42 -42.55
C LYS A 454 4.48 -29.96 -43.22
N ASP A 455 4.64 -30.59 -44.37
CA ASP A 455 3.53 -31.14 -45.15
C ASP A 455 3.25 -32.63 -44.83
N SER A 456 4.05 -33.27 -43.97
CA SER A 456 3.81 -34.65 -43.52
C SER A 456 2.63 -34.70 -42.54
N ALA A 457 1.88 -35.80 -42.59
CA ALA A 457 0.75 -35.99 -41.69
C ALA A 457 1.21 -36.11 -40.24
N GLU A 458 2.31 -36.83 -40.01
CA GLU A 458 2.91 -37.06 -38.69
C GLU A 458 3.28 -35.74 -38.02
N PHE A 459 3.93 -34.84 -38.75
CA PHE A 459 4.33 -33.54 -38.22
C PHE A 459 3.11 -32.64 -37.96
N GLN A 460 2.14 -32.60 -38.87
CA GLN A 460 0.90 -31.82 -38.68
C GLN A 460 0.12 -32.28 -37.45
N ILE A 461 -0.06 -33.59 -37.27
CA ILE A 461 -0.70 -34.18 -36.09
C ILE A 461 0.01 -33.74 -34.81
N GLN A 462 1.35 -33.71 -34.83
CA GLN A 462 2.16 -33.35 -33.67
C GLN A 462 2.04 -31.87 -33.28
N VAL A 463 2.03 -30.94 -34.24
CA VAL A 463 2.08 -29.49 -33.95
C VAL A 463 0.71 -28.84 -33.73
N LEU A 464 -0.37 -29.39 -34.30
CA LEU A 464 -1.72 -28.83 -34.18
C LEU A 464 -2.16 -28.59 -32.72
N PRO A 465 -2.01 -29.55 -31.78
CA PRO A 465 -2.38 -29.34 -30.39
C PRO A 465 -1.65 -28.16 -29.73
N LEU A 466 -0.36 -27.97 -30.03
CA LEU A 466 0.43 -26.83 -29.54
C LEU A 466 -0.12 -25.51 -30.10
N LEU A 467 -0.33 -25.45 -31.41
CA LEU A 467 -0.85 -24.25 -32.06
C LEU A 467 -2.20 -23.83 -31.48
N GLY A 468 -3.11 -24.79 -31.24
CA GLY A 468 -4.42 -24.52 -30.64
C GLY A 468 -4.39 -23.75 -29.31
N ARG A 469 -3.30 -23.85 -28.52
CA ARG A 469 -3.13 -23.10 -27.26
C ARG A 469 -2.88 -21.60 -27.46
N LEU A 470 -2.46 -21.18 -28.65
CA LEU A 470 -2.08 -19.80 -28.95
C LEU A 470 -3.29 -18.90 -29.23
N GLY A 471 -4.40 -19.48 -29.73
CA GLY A 471 -5.68 -18.81 -29.85
C GLY A 471 -5.72 -17.58 -30.76
N THR A 472 -4.99 -17.60 -31.87
CA THR A 472 -5.00 -16.50 -32.86
C THR A 472 -5.87 -16.84 -34.07
N ALA A 473 -6.39 -15.83 -34.77
CA ALA A 473 -7.20 -16.02 -35.97
C ALA A 473 -6.46 -16.80 -37.08
N LYS A 474 -5.15 -16.57 -37.26
CA LYS A 474 -4.32 -17.32 -38.23
C LYS A 474 -4.25 -18.80 -37.89
N VAL A 475 -4.07 -19.12 -36.60
CA VAL A 475 -4.11 -20.51 -36.12
C VAL A 475 -5.50 -21.10 -36.30
N PHE A 476 -6.56 -20.33 -36.06
CA PHE A 476 -7.92 -20.85 -36.20
C PHE A 476 -8.22 -21.24 -37.65
N ALA A 477 -7.83 -20.39 -38.61
CA ALA A 477 -7.96 -20.71 -40.03
C ALA A 477 -7.23 -22.02 -40.42
N LEU A 478 -6.04 -22.27 -39.84
CA LEU A 478 -5.32 -23.53 -40.03
C LEU A 478 -6.07 -24.71 -39.41
N VAL A 479 -6.53 -24.56 -38.16
CA VAL A 479 -7.27 -25.61 -37.43
C VAL A 479 -8.59 -25.95 -38.15
N GLU A 480 -9.34 -24.95 -38.60
CA GLU A 480 -10.59 -25.12 -39.35
C GLU A 480 -10.35 -25.85 -40.68
N LYS A 481 -9.28 -25.50 -41.40
CA LYS A 481 -8.88 -26.25 -42.60
C LYS A 481 -8.57 -27.71 -42.27
N SER A 482 -7.79 -27.96 -41.21
CA SER A 482 -7.40 -29.32 -40.80
C SER A 482 -8.57 -30.17 -40.29
N MET A 483 -9.61 -29.56 -39.73
CA MET A 483 -10.85 -30.26 -39.36
C MET A 483 -11.59 -30.87 -40.56
N ASN A 484 -11.32 -30.37 -41.77
CA ASN A 484 -11.89 -30.86 -43.02
C ASN A 484 -10.89 -31.72 -43.83
N SER A 485 -9.79 -32.16 -43.22
CA SER A 485 -8.81 -33.05 -43.86
C SER A 485 -9.42 -34.42 -44.18
N GLU A 486 -8.98 -35.04 -45.28
CA GLU A 486 -9.31 -36.43 -45.61
C GLU A 486 -8.63 -37.43 -44.67
N ASN A 487 -7.54 -37.01 -44.01
CA ASN A 487 -6.85 -37.82 -43.01
C ASN A 487 -7.52 -37.66 -41.64
N ALA A 488 -8.10 -38.76 -41.14
CA ALA A 488 -8.82 -38.80 -39.87
C ALA A 488 -7.95 -38.41 -38.66
N ASP A 489 -6.66 -38.75 -38.66
CA ASP A 489 -5.76 -38.42 -37.56
C ASP A 489 -5.45 -36.91 -37.52
N ILE A 490 -5.30 -36.27 -38.69
CA ILE A 490 -5.17 -34.81 -38.79
C ILE A 490 -6.46 -34.13 -38.31
N GLN A 491 -7.62 -34.65 -38.71
CA GLN A 491 -8.91 -34.13 -38.25
C GLN A 491 -9.03 -34.21 -36.72
N GLU A 492 -8.66 -35.33 -36.11
CA GLU A 492 -8.71 -35.50 -34.65
C GLU A 492 -7.70 -34.59 -33.93
N ALA A 493 -6.49 -34.44 -34.47
CA ALA A 493 -5.50 -33.48 -33.95
C ALA A 493 -6.00 -32.02 -34.02
N ALA A 494 -6.77 -31.67 -35.06
CA ALA A 494 -7.40 -30.36 -35.17
C ALA A 494 -8.51 -30.14 -34.13
N TRP A 495 -9.32 -31.17 -33.83
CA TRP A 495 -10.27 -31.11 -32.72
C TRP A 495 -9.59 -30.99 -31.36
N LEU A 496 -8.47 -31.70 -31.16
CA LEU A 496 -7.66 -31.55 -29.96
C LEU A 496 -7.05 -30.14 -29.85
N ALA A 497 -6.63 -29.54 -30.96
CA ALA A 497 -6.19 -28.15 -31.00
C ALA A 497 -7.30 -27.20 -30.53
N LEU A 498 -8.53 -27.39 -31.01
CA LEU A 498 -9.69 -26.62 -30.55
C LEU A 498 -10.02 -26.87 -29.06
N CYS A 499 -9.87 -28.10 -28.58
CA CYS A 499 -10.04 -28.39 -27.14
C CYS A 499 -9.03 -27.63 -26.26
N ASN A 500 -7.85 -27.34 -26.82
CA ASN A 500 -6.79 -26.56 -26.17
C ASN A 500 -6.94 -25.04 -26.33
N TRP A 501 -7.97 -24.55 -27.01
CA TRP A 501 -8.18 -23.11 -27.26
C TRP A 501 -8.19 -22.28 -25.96
N PRO A 502 -7.54 -21.12 -25.90
CA PRO A 502 -7.34 -20.42 -24.62
C PRO A 502 -8.57 -19.68 -24.09
N ASN A 503 -9.62 -19.49 -24.91
CA ASN A 503 -10.78 -18.67 -24.56
C ASN A 503 -12.09 -19.21 -25.18
N ALA A 504 -13.21 -18.54 -24.92
CA ALA A 504 -14.55 -18.97 -25.33
C ALA A 504 -14.94 -18.59 -26.78
N GLU A 505 -14.04 -18.04 -27.59
CA GLU A 505 -14.34 -17.54 -28.94
C GLU A 505 -15.00 -18.60 -29.83
N HIS A 506 -14.57 -19.85 -29.72
CA HIS A 506 -15.10 -20.98 -30.49
C HIS A 506 -15.89 -21.98 -29.63
N ALA A 507 -16.46 -21.53 -28.51
CA ALA A 507 -17.23 -22.38 -27.60
C ALA A 507 -18.43 -23.07 -28.29
N ALA A 508 -19.05 -22.43 -29.29
CA ALA A 508 -20.15 -23.04 -30.05
C ALA A 508 -19.72 -24.29 -30.83
N LEU A 509 -18.51 -24.30 -31.39
CA LEU A 509 -17.96 -25.46 -32.10
C LEU A 509 -17.64 -26.60 -31.12
N LEU A 510 -17.07 -26.26 -29.96
CA LEU A 510 -16.83 -27.23 -28.88
C LEU A 510 -18.13 -27.84 -28.38
N TRP A 511 -19.19 -27.04 -28.22
CA TRP A 511 -20.51 -27.53 -27.84
C TRP A 511 -21.06 -28.51 -28.86
N LYS A 512 -21.02 -28.15 -30.16
CA LYS A 512 -21.49 -29.03 -31.24
C LYS A 512 -20.76 -30.38 -31.25
N ARG A 513 -19.46 -30.40 -30.98
CA ARG A 513 -18.67 -31.64 -30.85
C ARG A 513 -19.01 -32.41 -29.56
N ALA A 514 -19.22 -31.72 -28.44
CA ALA A 514 -19.67 -32.35 -27.21
C ALA A 514 -21.06 -33.01 -27.37
N GLU A 515 -21.94 -32.45 -28.21
CA GLU A 515 -23.25 -33.05 -28.51
C GLU A 515 -23.15 -34.44 -29.13
N THR A 516 -22.08 -34.72 -29.88
CA THR A 516 -21.82 -36.05 -30.46
C THR A 516 -21.25 -37.06 -29.45
N GLY A 517 -21.12 -36.67 -28.17
CA GLY A 517 -20.63 -37.55 -27.10
C GLY A 517 -19.13 -37.48 -26.87
N ASP A 518 -18.44 -36.46 -27.38
CA ASP A 518 -17.00 -36.26 -27.16
C ASP A 518 -16.73 -35.62 -25.76
N PRO A 519 -16.12 -36.37 -24.83
CA PRO A 519 -15.85 -35.87 -23.48
C PRO A 519 -14.73 -34.82 -23.44
N ALA A 520 -13.77 -34.85 -24.37
CA ALA A 520 -12.69 -33.86 -24.43
C ALA A 520 -13.26 -32.49 -24.84
N ALA A 521 -14.16 -32.49 -25.83
CA ALA A 521 -14.88 -31.29 -26.25
C ALA A 521 -15.79 -30.73 -25.15
N LEU A 522 -16.49 -31.59 -24.40
CA LEU A 522 -17.32 -31.17 -23.27
C LEU A 522 -16.49 -30.51 -22.17
N ARG A 523 -15.37 -31.12 -21.77
CA ARG A 523 -14.44 -30.56 -20.77
C ARG A 523 -13.82 -29.26 -21.24
N ALA A 524 -13.44 -29.17 -22.52
CA ALA A 524 -12.93 -27.95 -23.12
C ALA A 524 -13.99 -26.84 -23.11
N PHE A 525 -15.24 -27.15 -23.48
CA PHE A 525 -16.36 -26.23 -23.42
C PHE A 525 -16.55 -25.69 -22.00
N ILE A 526 -16.70 -26.56 -20.99
CA ILE A 526 -16.83 -26.18 -19.58
C ILE A 526 -15.65 -25.29 -19.15
N ARG A 527 -14.42 -25.65 -19.53
CA ARG A 527 -13.23 -24.86 -19.21
C ARG A 527 -13.32 -23.45 -19.78
N VAL A 528 -13.60 -23.29 -21.07
CA VAL A 528 -13.48 -21.99 -21.74
C VAL A 528 -14.63 -21.04 -21.41
N ILE A 529 -15.85 -21.54 -21.23
CA ILE A 529 -17.00 -20.68 -20.91
C ILE A 529 -16.88 -20.01 -19.54
N THR A 530 -16.15 -20.63 -18.60
CA THR A 530 -15.96 -20.11 -17.24
C THR A 530 -14.68 -19.29 -17.07
N ILE A 531 -13.95 -19.01 -18.15
CA ILE A 531 -12.83 -18.06 -18.11
C ILE A 531 -13.41 -16.64 -18.02
N PRO A 532 -12.90 -15.77 -17.13
CA PRO A 532 -13.36 -14.39 -17.02
C PRO A 532 -13.39 -13.68 -18.38
N SER A 533 -14.55 -13.13 -18.74
CA SER A 533 -14.80 -12.44 -20.01
C SER A 533 -16.01 -11.51 -19.88
N GLU A 534 -16.32 -10.77 -20.94
CA GLU A 534 -17.49 -9.88 -21.04
C GLU A 534 -18.83 -10.63 -21.19
N ARG A 535 -18.82 -11.97 -21.19
CA ARG A 535 -20.03 -12.77 -21.31
C ARG A 535 -20.94 -12.56 -20.10
N PRO A 536 -22.25 -12.34 -20.29
CA PRO A 536 -23.19 -12.22 -19.19
C PRO A 536 -23.18 -13.46 -18.29
N ALA A 537 -23.12 -13.26 -16.98
CA ALA A 537 -23.09 -14.36 -16.01
C ALA A 537 -24.28 -15.33 -16.16
N ALA A 538 -25.45 -14.82 -16.54
CA ALA A 538 -26.64 -15.63 -16.81
C ALA A 538 -26.45 -16.59 -18.01
N GLU A 539 -25.79 -16.14 -19.08
CA GLU A 539 -25.48 -17.00 -20.23
C GLU A 539 -24.45 -18.06 -19.88
N VAL A 540 -23.39 -17.67 -19.15
CA VAL A 540 -22.37 -18.62 -18.69
C VAL A 540 -22.98 -19.68 -17.78
N PHE A 541 -23.88 -19.29 -16.88
CA PHE A 541 -24.59 -20.23 -16.02
C PHE A 541 -25.49 -21.17 -16.83
N ALA A 542 -26.26 -20.66 -17.79
CA ALA A 542 -27.11 -21.50 -18.64
C ALA A 542 -26.28 -22.54 -19.42
N ASP A 543 -25.16 -22.13 -20.00
CA ASP A 543 -24.24 -23.03 -20.71
C ASP A 543 -23.61 -24.07 -19.77
N LEU A 544 -23.22 -23.66 -18.55
CA LEU A 544 -22.64 -24.56 -17.56
C LEU A 544 -23.65 -25.62 -17.11
N LYS A 545 -24.90 -25.22 -16.87
CA LYS A 545 -25.99 -26.14 -16.54
C LYS A 545 -26.26 -27.12 -17.68
N ARG A 546 -26.31 -26.64 -18.92
CA ARG A 546 -26.47 -27.50 -20.11
C ARG A 546 -25.33 -28.51 -20.24
N ALA A 547 -24.09 -28.10 -19.96
CA ALA A 547 -22.93 -28.99 -19.96
C ALA A 547 -22.97 -30.02 -18.83
N PHE A 548 -23.40 -29.62 -17.62
CA PHE A 548 -23.61 -30.52 -16.49
C PHE A 548 -24.67 -31.59 -16.78
N GLU A 549 -25.77 -31.21 -17.42
CA GLU A 549 -26.84 -32.14 -17.81
C GLU A 549 -26.38 -33.12 -18.90
N LYS A 550 -25.52 -32.67 -19.83
CA LYS A 550 -24.94 -33.51 -20.88
C LYS A 550 -23.88 -34.49 -20.35
N ALA A 551 -23.23 -34.17 -19.24
CA ALA A 551 -22.19 -35.00 -18.65
C ALA A 551 -22.71 -36.37 -18.22
N VAL A 552 -22.15 -37.41 -18.83
CA VAL A 552 -22.47 -38.82 -18.56
C VAL A 552 -21.64 -39.35 -17.40
N VAL A 553 -20.35 -39.01 -17.36
CA VAL A 553 -19.42 -39.47 -16.33
C VAL A 553 -19.36 -38.50 -15.15
N PRO A 554 -19.21 -38.97 -13.90
CA PRO A 554 -19.20 -38.11 -12.72
C PRO A 554 -18.11 -37.04 -12.73
N GLU A 555 -16.96 -37.32 -13.32
CA GLU A 555 -15.81 -36.41 -13.38
C GLU A 555 -16.14 -35.12 -14.16
N ASP A 556 -16.96 -35.23 -15.20
CA ASP A 556 -17.37 -34.09 -16.03
C ASP A 556 -18.38 -33.21 -15.29
N ARG A 557 -19.26 -33.84 -14.48
CA ARG A 557 -20.17 -33.12 -13.58
C ARG A 557 -19.38 -32.40 -12.48
N LEU A 558 -18.42 -33.09 -11.85
CA LEU A 558 -17.53 -32.49 -10.86
C LEU A 558 -16.76 -31.29 -11.42
N LEU A 559 -16.28 -31.38 -12.67
CA LEU A 559 -15.65 -30.26 -13.35
C LEU A 559 -16.60 -29.06 -13.47
N ALA A 560 -17.84 -29.27 -13.92
CA ALA A 560 -18.82 -28.17 -14.02
C ALA A 560 -19.11 -27.52 -12.65
N VAL A 561 -19.26 -28.33 -11.60
CA VAL A 561 -19.49 -27.87 -10.22
C VAL A 561 -18.30 -27.09 -9.67
N GLU A 562 -17.08 -27.56 -9.93
CA GLU A 562 -15.84 -26.87 -9.52
C GLU A 562 -15.70 -25.51 -10.21
N ARG A 563 -15.98 -25.46 -11.52
CA ARG A 563 -15.81 -24.26 -12.34
C ARG A 563 -16.91 -23.22 -12.11
N ALA A 564 -18.06 -23.63 -11.58
CA ALA A 564 -19.18 -22.76 -11.23
C ALA A 564 -18.79 -21.59 -10.32
N LYS A 565 -17.77 -21.76 -9.46
CA LYS A 565 -17.26 -20.71 -8.57
C LYS A 565 -16.74 -19.46 -9.30
N ALA A 566 -16.45 -19.56 -10.60
CA ALA A 566 -16.08 -18.42 -11.43
C ALA A 566 -17.27 -17.48 -11.73
N VAL A 567 -18.52 -17.98 -11.62
CA VAL A 567 -19.75 -17.24 -11.93
C VAL A 567 -20.39 -16.76 -10.63
N ARG A 568 -20.13 -15.50 -10.28
CA ARG A 568 -20.42 -14.92 -8.95
C ARG A 568 -21.85 -14.41 -8.80
N THR A 569 -22.84 -15.29 -8.96
CA THR A 569 -24.26 -14.93 -8.84
C THR A 569 -24.98 -15.75 -7.77
N LEU A 570 -26.16 -15.29 -7.32
CA LEU A 570 -26.92 -15.98 -6.29
C LEU A 570 -27.51 -17.29 -6.81
N GLU A 571 -27.90 -17.31 -8.08
CA GLU A 571 -28.51 -18.46 -8.75
C GLU A 571 -27.54 -19.65 -8.81
N ILE A 572 -26.25 -19.40 -9.04
CA ILE A 572 -25.20 -20.42 -8.98
C ILE A 572 -25.08 -20.99 -7.56
N VAL A 573 -25.12 -20.14 -6.53
CA VAL A 573 -25.03 -20.60 -5.12
C VAL A 573 -26.22 -21.50 -4.78
N GLN A 574 -27.42 -21.12 -5.22
CA GLN A 574 -28.63 -21.93 -5.04
C GLN A 574 -28.53 -23.27 -5.78
N TRP A 575 -28.10 -23.25 -7.05
CA TRP A 575 -27.89 -24.46 -7.84
C TRP A 575 -26.85 -25.41 -7.24
N LEU A 576 -25.74 -24.88 -6.73
CA LEU A 576 -24.74 -25.69 -6.03
C LEU A 576 -25.28 -26.25 -4.70
N ALA A 577 -26.17 -25.53 -4.01
CA ALA A 577 -26.74 -25.99 -2.75
C ALA A 577 -27.64 -27.23 -2.92
N GLU A 578 -28.26 -27.41 -4.09
CA GLU A 578 -29.04 -28.62 -4.44
C GLU A 578 -28.16 -29.88 -4.44
N MET A 579 -26.85 -29.73 -4.66
CA MET A 579 -25.89 -30.83 -4.76
C MET A 579 -25.29 -31.22 -3.41
N LEU A 580 -25.61 -30.51 -2.33
CA LEU A 580 -25.05 -30.78 -1.01
C LEU A 580 -25.53 -32.10 -0.39
N ASP A 581 -26.58 -32.70 -0.93
CA ASP A 581 -27.07 -34.03 -0.50
C ASP A 581 -26.56 -35.17 -1.40
N ASP A 582 -25.85 -34.85 -2.48
CA ASP A 582 -25.35 -35.85 -3.43
C ASP A 582 -24.01 -36.44 -2.95
N GLU A 583 -23.93 -37.77 -2.83
CA GLU A 583 -22.75 -38.46 -2.30
C GLU A 583 -21.47 -38.20 -3.10
N VAL A 584 -21.58 -37.91 -4.40
CA VAL A 584 -20.44 -37.67 -5.30
C VAL A 584 -20.12 -36.18 -5.40
N LEU A 585 -21.13 -35.32 -5.52
CA LEU A 585 -20.94 -33.89 -5.82
C LEU A 585 -20.79 -33.00 -4.58
N ALA A 586 -21.26 -33.44 -3.41
CA ALA A 586 -21.37 -32.59 -2.23
C ALA A 586 -20.04 -31.93 -1.82
N GLN A 587 -18.93 -32.66 -1.87
CA GLN A 587 -17.64 -32.11 -1.42
C GLN A 587 -17.13 -31.00 -2.36
N THR A 588 -17.27 -31.17 -3.67
CA THR A 588 -16.90 -30.14 -4.65
C THR A 588 -17.85 -28.94 -4.58
N ALA A 589 -19.15 -29.18 -4.37
CA ALA A 589 -20.14 -28.12 -4.16
C ALA A 589 -19.81 -27.29 -2.91
N CYS A 590 -19.40 -27.94 -1.80
CA CYS A 590 -18.94 -27.25 -0.58
C CYS A 590 -17.78 -26.29 -0.87
N VAL A 591 -16.76 -26.74 -1.60
CA VAL A 591 -15.61 -25.90 -1.96
C VAL A 591 -16.07 -24.70 -2.81
N SER A 592 -16.84 -24.95 -3.87
CA SER A 592 -17.33 -23.88 -4.76
C SER A 592 -18.20 -22.85 -4.04
N ILE A 593 -19.09 -23.28 -3.14
CA ILE A 593 -19.94 -22.38 -2.34
C ILE A 593 -19.10 -21.51 -1.40
N VAL A 594 -18.09 -22.07 -0.73
CA VAL A 594 -17.23 -21.29 0.18
C VAL A 594 -16.38 -20.27 -0.57
N GLU A 595 -15.89 -20.61 -1.76
CA GLU A 595 -15.19 -19.65 -2.63
C GLU A 595 -16.13 -18.50 -3.05
N LEU A 596 -17.38 -18.80 -3.41
CA LEU A 596 -18.39 -17.77 -3.72
C LEU A 596 -18.73 -16.91 -2.49
N ALA A 597 -18.81 -17.52 -1.31
CA ALA A 597 -19.10 -16.82 -0.06
C ALA A 597 -17.98 -15.86 0.39
N HIS A 598 -16.75 -16.06 -0.09
CA HIS A 598 -15.64 -15.11 0.16
C HIS A 598 -15.91 -13.74 -0.46
N HIS A 599 -16.72 -13.67 -1.52
CA HIS A 599 -17.07 -12.42 -2.18
C HIS A 599 -18.15 -11.65 -1.41
N ARG A 600 -17.73 -10.66 -0.62
CA ARG A 600 -18.61 -9.84 0.24
C ARG A 600 -19.77 -9.20 -0.53
N PHE A 601 -19.55 -8.73 -1.76
CA PHE A 601 -20.59 -8.10 -2.59
C PHE A 601 -21.74 -9.06 -2.93
N LEU A 602 -21.47 -10.38 -2.99
CA LEU A 602 -22.46 -11.41 -3.25
C LEU A 602 -23.10 -11.89 -1.94
N ARG A 603 -22.28 -12.18 -0.92
CA ARG A 603 -22.73 -12.75 0.36
C ARG A 603 -23.55 -11.78 1.20
N GLN A 604 -23.06 -10.55 1.42
CA GLN A 604 -23.66 -9.58 2.34
C GLN A 604 -25.13 -9.24 2.00
N PRO A 605 -25.49 -8.84 0.76
CA PRO A 605 -26.88 -8.54 0.43
C PRO A 605 -27.79 -9.77 0.43
N ASN A 606 -27.23 -10.98 0.30
CA ASN A 606 -27.97 -12.23 0.20
C ASN A 606 -27.83 -13.12 1.46
N LYS A 607 -27.53 -12.52 2.62
CA LYS A 607 -27.20 -13.24 3.85
C LYS A 607 -28.26 -14.28 4.25
N ALA A 608 -29.54 -13.94 4.11
CA ALA A 608 -30.65 -14.84 4.43
C ALA A 608 -30.62 -16.16 3.62
N VAL A 609 -30.08 -16.13 2.40
CA VAL A 609 -29.90 -17.31 1.55
C VAL A 609 -28.60 -18.03 1.89
N PHE A 610 -27.51 -17.28 2.11
CA PHE A 610 -26.20 -17.86 2.42
C PHE A 610 -26.14 -18.57 3.78
N ASP A 611 -26.77 -18.01 4.82
CA ASP A 611 -26.65 -18.54 6.19
C ASP A 611 -27.06 -20.02 6.33
N PRO A 612 -28.24 -20.47 5.86
CA PRO A 612 -28.61 -21.89 5.92
C PRO A 612 -27.74 -22.77 5.02
N ILE A 613 -27.31 -22.27 3.85
CA ILE A 613 -26.43 -23.02 2.93
C ILE A 613 -25.06 -23.24 3.57
N LEU A 614 -24.45 -22.21 4.17
CA LEU A 614 -23.15 -22.30 4.83
C LEU A 614 -23.20 -23.18 6.07
N GLN A 615 -24.32 -23.18 6.80
CA GLN A 615 -24.55 -24.14 7.87
C GLN A 615 -24.56 -25.58 7.33
N LYS A 616 -25.28 -25.84 6.23
CA LYS A 616 -25.29 -27.16 5.57
C LYS A 616 -23.90 -27.57 5.07
N VAL A 617 -23.14 -26.65 4.48
CA VAL A 617 -21.74 -26.90 4.06
C VAL A 617 -20.88 -27.33 5.25
N LYS A 618 -21.04 -26.69 6.41
CA LYS A 618 -20.32 -27.06 7.63
C LYS A 618 -20.68 -28.47 8.11
N ASP A 619 -21.94 -28.87 7.97
CA ASP A 619 -22.44 -30.16 8.42
C ASP A 619 -22.04 -31.30 7.47
N VAL A 620 -21.96 -31.04 6.16
CA VAL A 620 -21.68 -32.04 5.11
C VAL A 620 -20.20 -32.15 4.75
N SER A 621 -19.43 -31.07 4.84
CA SER A 621 -18.04 -31.08 4.37
C SER A 621 -17.15 -31.97 5.24
N GLN A 622 -16.36 -32.81 4.58
CA GLN A 622 -15.35 -33.65 5.21
C GLN A 622 -14.04 -32.91 5.52
N SER A 623 -13.84 -31.73 4.92
CA SER A 623 -12.65 -30.91 5.11
C SER A 623 -12.84 -29.91 6.26
N GLU A 624 -12.02 -30.04 7.30
CA GLU A 624 -12.03 -29.11 8.44
C GLU A 624 -11.77 -27.67 8.02
N GLU A 625 -10.88 -27.45 7.05
CA GLU A 625 -10.61 -26.11 6.52
C GLU A 625 -11.87 -25.49 5.90
N ILE A 626 -12.60 -26.26 5.09
CA ILE A 626 -13.83 -25.80 4.44
C ILE A 626 -14.92 -25.52 5.47
N ARG A 627 -15.07 -26.37 6.50
CA ARG A 627 -16.00 -26.13 7.61
C ARG A 627 -15.70 -24.82 8.35
N GLN A 628 -14.43 -24.55 8.64
CA GLN A 628 -14.01 -23.32 9.31
C GLN A 628 -14.22 -22.08 8.42
N ARG A 629 -13.89 -22.18 7.12
CA ARG A 629 -14.12 -21.10 6.17
C ARG A 629 -15.62 -20.81 6.00
N ALA A 630 -16.47 -21.83 5.99
CA ALA A 630 -17.92 -21.68 5.95
C ALA A 630 -18.46 -20.96 7.21
N GLU A 631 -18.01 -21.35 8.41
CA GLU A 631 -18.42 -20.69 9.66
C GLU A 631 -17.97 -19.22 9.72
N LYS A 632 -16.71 -18.93 9.35
CA LYS A 632 -16.21 -17.55 9.24
C LYS A 632 -17.06 -16.74 8.27
N ALA A 633 -17.38 -17.34 7.12
CA ALA A 633 -18.19 -16.68 6.12
C ALA A 633 -19.61 -16.38 6.63
N ARG A 634 -20.23 -17.31 7.36
CA ARG A 634 -21.57 -17.16 7.96
C ARG A 634 -21.62 -16.05 9.02
N LEU A 635 -20.57 -15.95 9.84
CA LEU A 635 -20.43 -14.93 10.88
C LEU A 635 -20.07 -13.54 10.34
N GLY A 636 -19.83 -13.41 9.03
CA GLY A 636 -19.52 -12.14 8.39
C GLY A 636 -18.06 -11.68 8.55
N MET A 637 -17.19 -12.55 9.07
CA MET A 637 -15.76 -12.29 9.27
C MET A 637 -14.98 -12.27 7.94
#